data_AF-A0A416FG18-F1
#
_entry.id   AF-A0A416FG18-F1
#
_cell.length_a   1.000
_cell.length_b   1.000
_cell.length_c   1.000
_cell.angle_alpha   90.00
_cell.angle_beta   90.00
_cell.angle_gamma   90.00
#
_symmetry.space_group_name_H-M   'P 1'
#
loop_
_entity.id
_entity.type
_entity.pdbx_description
1 polymer ?
#
loop_
_entity_poly.entity_id
_entity_poly.type
_entity_poly.pdbx_seq_one_letter_code
_entity_poly.pdbx_strand_id
1 'polypeptide(L)'
;MKFAHYICIKASKRGYWDVGKRREGCMYMKRSSMPGEYAGFSEKKYGDYKVTSQYVDGYDGTKLAVDIVRPVDENGKPVEEPLPVLLLISRGKRFTTPDDPTGPDVIAHCVPYGYVGVIAEMRGCGASYGTNNSFCSIENRQDVTAIINWIDAQSWCDGNVGTFGGSNRGLGQFTASVAKPEPAKALKAITPVVANADFYYQDYPNGVCALALKKLPTLSGSQNAPKQLTKEEVLEKVKPVDEDPNGDMAYEAYLTGQYGKNHGFMGWLLLPDMCRDDPNPNLDGEKTNLTIPPITDIDVFKKTDIKVHQFAGFIESGAFGQLTAAKEWGGSILVGPWDHRESRRGTKGFPEGMFDFKAEHLKWFDSCLKGKKNGFDEKPPFMYYTQNAGAGNYWRCSDTWPLESERMMTLYLSDEKSNTVDSVNDGVLSQTKPASESGADYKVDLSVKVFDDGQGGELDRMHMTWDGDMTPGVDKKGLTFTSAPLFRMYQNEITGTTPVDLWVSCTQKDADFILFLEEVFPDGRSKYVTMGCQRASHRTSEPREAWNECGATYHPCMRADMERCLEEGMDKPVHLQFHLEPISYVFQKGSRIRLTLVCSAETAFQHNIYDPENLPTVTLYQGGDHASFIRIPFVEHTENVYNGTVELDGETGPGTLYFFNKHTYLYANGMWHRYESNGPEMKYTMEAGKAVFAAGFTFHLEGNPKMDGILQHYEGGDKETVPFPAKRSQIVAQVPVTPKEDILFAPDVKTLKLEVFASEDGNKKAPCIVYIHGYSGTPSNVKKPIADLTKYGYTVIGIDLRNYPPNAYPDYVYDLKGNIRYIRAHAEELGVDPEKIAVYGSSLGGNSALNLACRAWDEETEGHVGGNEAYSSRVQAAVVGYGWSDILYMGQDLMEEYKDAAEALRNQKFLNSDGPNAPLAQVIDFAGEGKGMAVLREYMESGKEGSDSYLDGKLAEAKKASPVGAIGPDCAPLALYGGLGMTSVDIPFGQTRRTFEVCGKYAVDCFLFCNTNGAYGDKPEVVAGIRSFLDHYLKQDVTSFKKTVMQLDSSRILENNHERKLEYLPVVCKENSIWISARYLKECVDLELSDAETITLQDEVYVNGKALEGTGYVSEYYADKNMVVFAKEGEIPGKKVKSRTSK
;
A
#
# COMPACT_ATOMS: atom_id res chain seq x y z
N MET A 1 -5.28 -13.21 -35.99
CA MET A 1 -6.44 -12.87 -35.13
C MET A 1 -6.98 -14.01 -34.26
N LYS A 2 -6.90 -15.31 -34.62
CA LYS A 2 -7.29 -16.41 -33.69
C LYS A 2 -6.21 -16.85 -32.68
N PHE A 3 -4.97 -16.35 -32.80
CA PHE A 3 -3.90 -16.57 -31.82
C PHE A 3 -3.91 -15.52 -30.68
N ALA A 4 -4.44 -14.33 -30.95
CA ALA A 4 -4.67 -13.28 -29.94
C ALA A 4 -5.83 -13.63 -28.99
N HIS A 5 -6.77 -14.47 -29.42
CA HIS A 5 -7.86 -14.98 -28.58
C HIS A 5 -7.41 -16.15 -27.66
N TYR A 6 -6.27 -16.79 -27.96
CA TYR A 6 -5.71 -17.87 -27.12
C TYR A 6 -4.80 -17.34 -26.00
N ILE A 7 -4.16 -16.18 -26.21
CA ILE A 7 -3.28 -15.53 -25.21
C ILE A 7 -4.11 -14.74 -24.19
N CYS A 8 -5.24 -14.12 -24.59
CA CYS A 8 -6.14 -13.42 -23.66
C CYS A 8 -6.95 -14.36 -22.73
N ILE A 9 -7.02 -15.66 -23.01
CA ILE A 9 -7.72 -16.65 -22.14
C ILE A 9 -6.74 -17.36 -21.17
N LYS A 10 -5.41 -17.21 -21.35
CA LYS A 10 -4.40 -17.71 -20.41
C LYS A 10 -3.83 -16.65 -19.44
N ALA A 11 -4.09 -15.36 -19.70
CA ALA A 11 -3.68 -14.27 -18.81
C ALA A 11 -4.67 -13.97 -17.66
N SER A 12 -5.80 -14.68 -17.57
CA SER A 12 -6.82 -14.50 -16.52
C SER A 12 -6.87 -15.63 -15.48
N LYS A 13 -5.81 -16.44 -15.36
CA LYS A 13 -5.72 -17.57 -14.40
C LYS A 13 -4.43 -17.59 -13.55
N ARG A 14 -3.86 -16.43 -13.23
CA ARG A 14 -2.83 -16.31 -12.20
C ARG A 14 -3.19 -15.13 -11.31
N GLY A 15 -3.62 -15.43 -10.10
CA GLY A 15 -4.02 -14.43 -9.13
C GLY A 15 -5.38 -14.77 -8.55
N TYR A 16 -5.40 -15.80 -7.69
CA TYR A 16 -6.26 -15.90 -6.51
C TYR A 16 -5.54 -16.88 -5.58
N TRP A 17 -5.60 -16.62 -4.29
CA TRP A 17 -5.23 -17.54 -3.22
C TRP A 17 -5.90 -18.91 -3.44
N ASP A 18 -5.22 -19.83 -4.14
CA ASP A 18 -5.61 -21.24 -4.21
C ASP A 18 -4.93 -21.93 -3.02
N VAL A 19 -5.56 -21.81 -1.86
CA VAL A 19 -5.22 -22.56 -0.64
C VAL A 19 -5.57 -24.03 -0.89
N GLY A 20 -4.77 -24.71 -1.72
CA GLY A 20 -5.13 -26.08 -2.13
C GLY A 20 -4.17 -26.80 -3.07
N LYS A 21 -3.27 -26.12 -3.78
CA LYS A 21 -2.27 -26.80 -4.63
C LYS A 21 -0.87 -26.33 -4.33
N ARG A 22 -0.26 -26.96 -3.31
CA ARG A 22 1.20 -27.04 -3.18
C ARG A 22 1.73 -27.51 -4.54
N ARG A 23 2.63 -26.75 -5.16
CA ARG A 23 3.52 -27.34 -6.16
C ARG A 23 4.28 -28.45 -5.45
N GLU A 24 3.97 -29.70 -5.80
CA GLU A 24 4.81 -30.85 -5.44
C GLU A 24 6.23 -30.54 -5.96
N GLY A 25 7.09 -30.05 -5.07
CA GLY A 25 8.44 -29.60 -5.43
C GLY A 25 9.02 -28.48 -4.56
N CYS A 26 8.20 -27.64 -3.88
CA CYS A 26 8.73 -26.65 -2.93
C CYS A 26 8.80 -27.25 -1.53
N MET A 27 9.95 -27.83 -1.16
CA MET A 27 10.19 -28.48 0.15
C MET A 27 10.45 -27.48 1.30
N TYR A 28 10.38 -26.17 1.08
CA TYR A 28 11.01 -25.20 1.99
C TYR A 28 10.18 -24.73 3.19
N MET A 29 8.87 -24.97 3.26
CA MET A 29 8.11 -24.55 4.44
C MET A 29 7.26 -25.67 5.05
N LYS A 30 7.74 -26.15 6.20
CA LYS A 30 7.01 -27.03 7.12
C LYS A 30 6.00 -26.26 7.98
N ARG A 31 6.12 -24.92 8.09
CA ARG A 31 5.34 -24.06 9.00
C ARG A 31 4.93 -22.73 8.35
N SER A 32 3.83 -22.12 8.79
CA SER A 32 3.40 -20.75 8.45
C SER A 32 2.57 -20.14 9.58
N SER A 33 2.92 -18.91 9.98
CA SER A 33 2.20 -18.06 10.94
C SER A 33 1.78 -16.70 10.35
N MET A 34 1.69 -16.59 9.01
CA MET A 34 1.16 -15.38 8.38
C MET A 34 -0.28 -15.08 8.85
N PRO A 35 -0.73 -13.82 8.83
CA PRO A 35 -2.12 -13.48 9.11
C PRO A 35 -3.08 -14.29 8.23
N GLY A 36 -4.05 -14.98 8.85
CA GLY A 36 -5.00 -15.85 8.17
C GLY A 36 -4.41 -17.22 7.77
N GLU A 37 -3.20 -17.54 8.20
CA GLU A 37 -2.55 -18.83 7.97
C GLU A 37 -2.02 -19.42 9.29
N TYR A 38 -2.21 -20.73 9.46
CA TYR A 38 -1.61 -21.47 10.57
C TYR A 38 -1.33 -22.92 10.20
N ALA A 39 -0.06 -23.25 10.00
CA ALA A 39 0.37 -24.59 9.62
C ALA A 39 1.67 -24.99 10.33
N GLY A 40 1.82 -26.27 10.68
CA GLY A 40 3.09 -26.86 11.14
C GLY A 40 3.50 -26.58 12.59
N PHE A 41 2.65 -25.91 13.37
CA PHE A 41 2.85 -25.65 14.81
C PHE A 41 2.00 -26.55 15.72
N SER A 42 0.82 -26.93 15.23
CA SER A 42 -0.14 -27.79 15.92
C SER A 42 -0.67 -28.83 14.95
N GLU A 43 -0.84 -30.04 15.47
CA GLU A 43 -1.43 -31.16 14.75
C GLU A 43 -2.77 -31.51 15.41
N LYS A 44 -3.70 -32.00 14.58
CA LYS A 44 -4.96 -32.53 15.09
C LYS A 44 -4.67 -33.77 15.92
N LYS A 45 -5.00 -33.71 17.21
CA LYS A 45 -4.90 -34.83 18.15
C LYS A 45 -6.15 -35.70 18.12
N TYR A 46 -7.30 -35.08 17.87
CA TYR A 46 -8.61 -35.71 17.99
C TYR A 46 -9.34 -35.66 16.65
N GLY A 47 -9.91 -36.79 16.24
CA GLY A 47 -10.62 -36.93 14.97
C GLY A 47 -12.06 -36.45 15.02
N ASP A 48 -12.65 -36.39 16.22
CA ASP A 48 -14.06 -36.08 16.43
C ASP A 48 -14.28 -35.40 17.80
N TYR A 49 -15.51 -34.99 18.08
CA TYR A 49 -15.93 -34.39 19.34
C TYR A 49 -17.33 -34.84 19.74
N LYS A 50 -17.61 -34.74 21.05
CA LYS A 50 -18.95 -34.94 21.60
C LYS A 50 -19.47 -33.62 22.15
N VAL A 51 -20.70 -33.29 21.77
CA VAL A 51 -21.45 -32.18 22.34
C VAL A 51 -22.36 -32.72 23.44
N THR A 52 -22.27 -32.14 24.62
CA THR A 52 -23.23 -32.33 25.71
C THR A 52 -23.76 -30.98 26.15
N SER A 53 -24.93 -30.93 26.76
CA SER A 53 -25.54 -29.66 27.14
C SER A 53 -26.24 -29.72 28.50
N GLN A 54 -26.13 -28.64 29.28
CA GLN A 54 -26.66 -28.56 30.65
C GLN A 54 -26.93 -27.12 31.06
N TYR A 55 -27.63 -26.94 32.18
CA TYR A 55 -27.72 -25.66 32.86
C TYR A 55 -26.53 -25.44 33.80
N VAL A 56 -26.07 -24.19 33.88
CA VAL A 56 -25.10 -23.70 34.86
C VAL A 56 -25.68 -22.50 35.59
N ASP A 57 -25.29 -22.30 36.84
CA ASP A 57 -25.77 -21.16 37.61
C ASP A 57 -24.99 -19.89 37.20
N GLY A 58 -25.73 -18.84 36.83
CA GLY A 58 -25.23 -17.50 36.64
C GLY A 58 -24.88 -16.82 37.96
N TYR A 59 -24.52 -15.54 37.93
CA TYR A 59 -23.98 -14.85 39.11
C TYR A 59 -24.96 -14.78 40.30
N ASP A 60 -26.27 -14.84 40.01
CA ASP A 60 -27.38 -14.79 40.97
C ASP A 60 -28.15 -16.12 41.11
N GLY A 61 -27.63 -17.22 40.55
CA GLY A 61 -28.29 -18.52 40.54
C GLY A 61 -29.27 -18.75 39.38
N THR A 62 -29.38 -17.81 38.44
CA THR A 62 -30.18 -18.01 37.22
C THR A 62 -29.57 -19.10 36.35
N LYS A 63 -30.43 -20.00 35.84
CA LYS A 63 -29.99 -21.13 35.00
C LYS A 63 -29.65 -20.67 33.58
N LEU A 64 -28.38 -20.76 33.22
CA LEU A 64 -27.86 -20.44 31.89
C LEU A 64 -27.58 -21.73 31.14
N ALA A 65 -28.09 -21.86 29.93
CA ALA A 65 -27.91 -23.04 29.11
C ALA A 65 -26.55 -23.00 28.40
N VAL A 66 -25.79 -24.09 28.49
CA VAL A 66 -24.49 -24.22 27.83
C VAL A 66 -24.42 -25.48 26.98
N ASP A 67 -23.73 -25.39 25.85
CA ASP A 67 -23.21 -26.56 25.12
C ASP A 67 -21.72 -26.68 25.40
N ILE A 68 -21.28 -27.89 25.73
CA ILE A 68 -19.89 -28.26 26.00
C ILE A 68 -19.44 -29.20 24.88
N VAL A 69 -18.47 -28.75 24.11
CA VAL A 69 -17.90 -29.46 22.96
C VAL A 69 -16.54 -30.02 23.39
N ARG A 70 -16.50 -31.32 23.72
CA ARG A 70 -15.28 -31.98 24.18
C ARG A 70 -14.70 -32.87 23.09
N PRO A 71 -13.37 -32.87 22.88
CA PRO A 71 -12.76 -33.86 22.01
C PRO A 71 -13.00 -35.27 22.57
N VAL A 72 -13.06 -36.25 21.68
CA VAL A 72 -13.17 -37.66 22.06
C VAL A 72 -11.94 -38.46 21.69
N ASP A 73 -11.67 -39.51 22.46
CA ASP A 73 -10.66 -40.52 22.13
C ASP A 73 -11.11 -41.41 20.94
N GLU A 74 -10.24 -42.35 20.56
CA GLU A 74 -10.50 -43.32 19.49
C GLU A 74 -11.73 -44.21 19.71
N ASN A 75 -12.23 -44.30 20.95
CA ASN A 75 -13.43 -45.06 21.32
C ASN A 75 -14.68 -44.17 21.41
N GLY A 76 -14.57 -42.88 21.08
CA GLY A 76 -15.67 -41.92 21.17
C GLY A 76 -15.98 -41.44 22.59
N LYS A 77 -15.10 -41.69 23.57
CA LYS A 77 -15.26 -41.21 24.95
C LYS A 77 -14.67 -39.79 25.09
N PRO A 78 -15.35 -38.84 25.75
CA PRO A 78 -14.79 -37.52 26.01
C PRO A 78 -13.45 -37.61 26.75
N VAL A 79 -12.45 -36.88 26.26
CA VAL A 79 -11.11 -36.82 26.83
C VAL A 79 -11.17 -36.27 28.25
N GLU A 80 -10.62 -37.01 29.23
CA GLU A 80 -10.65 -36.64 30.65
C GLU A 80 -9.50 -35.72 31.09
N GLU A 81 -8.45 -35.58 30.28
CA GLU A 81 -7.34 -34.67 30.59
C GLU A 81 -7.83 -33.20 30.63
N PRO A 82 -7.35 -32.38 31.58
CA PRO A 82 -7.63 -30.95 31.59
C PRO A 82 -7.09 -30.28 30.33
N LEU A 83 -7.92 -29.47 29.67
CA LEU A 83 -7.61 -28.76 28.43
C LEU A 83 -7.98 -27.28 28.54
N PRO A 84 -7.35 -26.40 27.73
CA PRO A 84 -7.76 -25.01 27.64
C PRO A 84 -9.15 -24.89 27.00
N VAL A 85 -9.89 -23.86 27.41
CA VAL A 85 -11.31 -23.71 27.08
C VAL A 85 -11.54 -22.46 26.24
N LEU A 86 -12.33 -22.60 25.17
CA LEU A 86 -12.79 -21.49 24.33
C LEU A 86 -14.26 -21.20 24.63
N LEU A 87 -14.54 -20.01 25.15
CA LEU A 87 -15.88 -19.56 25.52
C LEU A 87 -16.46 -18.62 24.45
N LEU A 88 -17.60 -19.01 23.88
CA LEU A 88 -18.42 -18.18 23.01
C LEU A 88 -19.75 -17.85 23.71
N ILE A 89 -20.05 -16.56 23.83
CA ILE A 89 -21.36 -16.10 24.31
C ILE A 89 -22.33 -16.02 23.13
N SER A 90 -23.50 -16.65 23.26
CA SER A 90 -24.52 -16.72 22.20
C SER A 90 -25.83 -16.05 22.61
N ARG A 91 -26.55 -15.52 21.62
CA ARG A 91 -27.89 -14.90 21.78
C ARG A 91 -29.02 -15.86 21.37
N GLY A 92 -28.86 -17.14 21.71
CA GLY A 92 -29.68 -18.24 21.22
C GLY A 92 -28.96 -19.06 20.13
N LYS A 93 -29.45 -20.28 19.85
CA LYS A 93 -28.85 -21.24 18.90
C LYS A 93 -27.45 -21.70 19.37
N ARG A 94 -27.42 -22.50 20.43
CA ARG A 94 -26.23 -23.29 20.82
C ARG A 94 -25.82 -24.25 19.70
N PHE A 95 -24.59 -24.75 19.74
CA PHE A 95 -23.88 -25.50 18.68
C PHE A 95 -24.81 -26.10 17.58
N THR A 96 -25.00 -25.34 16.49
CA THR A 96 -25.71 -25.74 15.26
C THR A 96 -24.73 -25.95 14.10
N THR A 97 -25.21 -26.34 12.92
CA THR A 97 -24.37 -26.58 11.72
C THR A 97 -23.46 -25.37 11.42
N PRO A 98 -22.16 -25.56 11.10
CA PRO A 98 -21.18 -24.47 11.00
C PRO A 98 -21.39 -23.60 9.74
N ASP A 99 -21.72 -22.32 9.91
CA ASP A 99 -21.71 -21.28 8.86
C ASP A 99 -21.28 -19.88 9.36
N ASP A 100 -20.82 -19.76 10.61
CA ASP A 100 -20.44 -18.49 11.26
C ASP A 100 -18.91 -18.46 11.52
N PRO A 101 -18.12 -17.74 10.70
CA PRO A 101 -16.65 -17.75 10.74
C PRO A 101 -16.06 -17.19 12.04
N THR A 102 -16.82 -16.41 12.80
CA THR A 102 -16.43 -15.80 14.08
C THR A 102 -17.27 -16.37 15.23
N GLY A 103 -17.99 -17.46 14.99
CA GLY A 103 -18.85 -18.15 15.94
C GLY A 103 -18.48 -19.64 16.11
N PRO A 104 -19.46 -20.57 16.16
CA PRO A 104 -19.21 -21.98 16.46
C PRO A 104 -18.17 -22.68 15.57
N ASP A 105 -17.93 -22.20 14.34
CA ASP A 105 -16.92 -22.74 13.44
C ASP A 105 -15.51 -22.69 14.03
N VAL A 106 -15.20 -21.66 14.84
CA VAL A 106 -13.90 -21.52 15.52
C VAL A 106 -13.73 -22.63 16.54
N ILE A 107 -14.77 -22.93 17.34
CA ILE A 107 -14.75 -24.05 18.30
C ILE A 107 -14.59 -25.37 17.56
N ALA A 108 -15.39 -25.62 16.52
CA ALA A 108 -15.31 -26.84 15.73
C ALA A 108 -13.92 -27.03 15.08
N HIS A 109 -13.27 -25.93 14.68
CA HIS A 109 -11.92 -25.94 14.14
C HIS A 109 -10.86 -26.21 15.22
N CYS A 110 -11.00 -25.64 16.41
CA CYS A 110 -9.99 -25.70 17.47
C CYS A 110 -10.06 -27.00 18.29
N VAL A 111 -11.25 -27.56 18.56
CA VAL A 111 -11.41 -28.76 19.40
C VAL A 111 -10.51 -29.95 18.97
N PRO A 112 -10.37 -30.27 17.67
CA PRO A 112 -9.42 -31.28 17.19
C PRO A 112 -7.95 -31.07 17.62
N TYR A 113 -7.55 -29.84 17.96
CA TYR A 113 -6.21 -29.49 18.43
C TYR A 113 -6.06 -29.53 19.96
N GLY A 114 -7.05 -30.07 20.68
CA GLY A 114 -7.05 -30.18 22.14
C GLY A 114 -7.51 -28.90 22.82
N TYR A 115 -8.73 -28.50 22.52
CA TYR A 115 -9.48 -27.47 23.25
C TYR A 115 -10.84 -28.05 23.65
N VAL A 116 -11.41 -27.54 24.73
CA VAL A 116 -12.85 -27.68 25.00
C VAL A 116 -13.56 -26.41 24.54
N GLY A 117 -14.64 -26.56 23.78
CA GLY A 117 -15.52 -25.43 23.45
C GLY A 117 -16.65 -25.32 24.45
N VAL A 118 -16.97 -24.11 24.90
CA VAL A 118 -18.19 -23.83 25.67
C VAL A 118 -18.96 -22.73 24.94
N ILE A 119 -20.21 -23.02 24.59
CA ILE A 119 -21.14 -22.02 24.04
C ILE A 119 -22.22 -21.78 25.07
N ALA A 120 -22.23 -20.58 25.66
CA ALA A 120 -23.20 -20.21 26.67
C ALA A 120 -24.25 -19.26 26.10
N GLU A 121 -25.53 -19.59 26.28
CA GLU A 121 -26.62 -18.66 25.95
C GLU A 121 -26.71 -17.59 27.02
N MET A 122 -26.71 -16.33 26.60
CA MET A 122 -26.96 -15.19 27.48
C MET A 122 -28.27 -15.38 28.25
N ARG A 123 -28.35 -14.73 29.42
CA ARG A 123 -29.57 -14.67 30.21
C ARG A 123 -30.77 -14.24 29.35
N GLY A 124 -31.90 -14.91 29.54
CA GLY A 124 -33.13 -14.66 28.79
C GLY A 124 -33.04 -14.94 27.29
N CYS A 125 -32.04 -15.69 26.81
CA CYS A 125 -31.92 -16.11 25.41
C CYS A 125 -31.97 -17.63 25.28
N GLY A 126 -32.59 -18.13 24.21
CA GLY A 126 -32.64 -19.56 23.94
C GLY A 126 -33.27 -20.34 25.09
N ALA A 127 -32.56 -21.34 25.62
CA ALA A 127 -33.00 -22.15 26.74
C ALA A 127 -32.63 -21.55 28.12
N SER A 128 -31.82 -20.49 28.17
CA SER A 128 -31.43 -19.81 29.42
C SER A 128 -32.63 -19.11 30.08
N TYR A 129 -32.72 -19.24 31.39
CA TYR A 129 -33.68 -18.53 32.23
C TYR A 129 -33.34 -17.04 32.36
N GLY A 130 -34.25 -16.30 32.99
CA GLY A 130 -34.12 -14.87 33.25
C GLY A 130 -34.62 -13.99 32.11
N THR A 131 -34.38 -12.69 32.26
CA THR A 131 -34.81 -11.63 31.34
C THR A 131 -33.59 -10.97 30.70
N ASN A 132 -33.71 -10.59 29.43
CA ASN A 132 -32.70 -9.82 28.73
C ASN A 132 -33.18 -8.37 28.52
N ASN A 133 -32.46 -7.40 29.10
CA ASN A 133 -32.82 -5.99 29.11
C ASN A 133 -32.07 -5.11 28.10
N SER A 134 -31.17 -5.68 27.28
CA SER A 134 -30.52 -5.08 26.09
C SER A 134 -29.26 -5.92 25.78
N PHE A 135 -28.50 -5.54 24.76
CA PHE A 135 -27.31 -6.25 24.32
C PHE A 135 -26.20 -6.36 25.37
N CYS A 136 -26.10 -5.42 26.30
CA CYS A 136 -25.03 -5.42 27.31
C CYS A 136 -25.53 -5.03 28.71
N SER A 137 -26.49 -5.77 29.28
CA SER A 137 -26.93 -5.50 30.66
C SER A 137 -25.81 -5.79 31.68
N ILE A 138 -25.90 -5.16 32.86
CA ILE A 138 -24.93 -5.35 33.95
C ILE A 138 -24.87 -6.82 34.37
N GLU A 139 -26.03 -7.46 34.47
CA GLU A 139 -26.20 -8.87 34.83
C GLU A 139 -25.48 -9.80 33.85
N ASN A 140 -25.58 -9.52 32.54
CA ASN A 140 -24.92 -10.34 31.53
C ASN A 140 -23.39 -10.35 31.70
N ARG A 141 -22.78 -9.26 32.18
CA ARG A 141 -21.32 -9.20 32.43
C ARG A 141 -20.92 -10.08 33.60
N GLN A 142 -21.74 -10.05 34.64
CA GLN A 142 -21.54 -10.86 35.84
C GLN A 142 -21.75 -12.35 35.50
N ASP A 143 -22.72 -12.67 34.65
CA ASP A 143 -22.95 -14.03 34.15
C ASP A 143 -21.75 -14.56 33.35
N VAL A 144 -21.12 -13.76 32.49
CA VAL A 144 -19.90 -14.19 31.78
C VAL A 144 -18.79 -14.54 32.78
N THR A 145 -18.60 -13.73 33.82
CA THR A 145 -17.62 -14.01 34.89
C THR A 145 -17.98 -15.28 35.66
N ALA A 146 -19.26 -15.48 35.99
CA ALA A 146 -19.74 -16.68 36.67
C ALA A 146 -19.53 -17.95 35.82
N ILE A 147 -19.79 -17.88 34.51
CA ILE A 147 -19.53 -18.98 33.57
C ILE A 147 -18.04 -19.31 33.51
N ILE A 148 -17.15 -18.31 33.43
CA ILE A 148 -15.70 -18.56 33.42
C ILE A 148 -15.23 -19.21 34.73
N ASN A 149 -15.74 -18.76 35.88
CA ASN A 149 -15.42 -19.38 37.17
C ASN A 149 -15.99 -20.80 37.28
N TRP A 150 -17.17 -21.05 36.72
CA TRP A 150 -17.75 -22.39 36.64
C TRP A 150 -16.88 -23.31 35.76
N ILE A 151 -16.41 -22.81 34.61
CA ILE A 151 -15.47 -23.51 33.71
C ILE A 151 -14.18 -23.86 34.46
N ASP A 152 -13.58 -22.90 35.17
CA ASP A 152 -12.34 -23.09 35.95
C ASP A 152 -12.46 -24.19 37.01
N ALA A 153 -13.65 -24.36 37.59
CA ALA A 153 -13.93 -25.42 38.56
C ALA A 153 -14.09 -26.83 37.95
N GLN A 154 -14.15 -26.97 36.63
CA GLN A 154 -14.36 -28.26 35.97
C GLN A 154 -13.07 -29.06 35.87
N SER A 155 -13.15 -30.38 36.11
CA SER A 155 -11.98 -31.28 36.02
C SER A 155 -11.36 -31.38 34.63
N TRP A 156 -12.07 -30.94 33.60
CA TRP A 156 -11.62 -30.93 32.20
C TRP A 156 -11.06 -29.57 31.76
N CYS A 157 -11.05 -28.55 32.62
CA CYS A 157 -10.41 -27.25 32.38
C CYS A 157 -9.01 -27.22 32.99
N ASP A 158 -8.03 -26.74 32.25
CA ASP A 158 -6.65 -26.58 32.75
C ASP A 158 -6.36 -25.24 33.45
N GLY A 159 -7.41 -24.43 33.66
CA GLY A 159 -7.32 -23.08 34.24
C GLY A 159 -7.05 -21.97 33.21
N ASN A 160 -7.03 -22.28 31.90
CA ASN A 160 -6.87 -21.29 30.84
C ASN A 160 -8.13 -21.20 29.98
N VAL A 161 -8.76 -20.02 29.99
CA VAL A 161 -9.96 -19.70 29.24
C VAL A 161 -9.68 -18.53 28.30
N GLY A 162 -9.99 -18.72 27.02
CA GLY A 162 -10.06 -17.65 26.02
C GLY A 162 -11.50 -17.42 25.59
N THR A 163 -11.85 -16.18 25.25
CA THR A 163 -13.15 -15.87 24.65
C THR A 163 -13.00 -15.17 23.30
N PHE A 164 -14.01 -15.31 22.44
CA PHE A 164 -14.05 -14.76 21.08
C PHE A 164 -15.49 -14.49 20.64
N GLY A 165 -15.64 -13.78 19.52
CA GLY A 165 -16.93 -13.51 18.88
C GLY A 165 -17.11 -12.06 18.47
N GLY A 166 -17.97 -11.85 17.46
CA GLY A 166 -18.22 -10.54 16.88
C GLY A 166 -19.33 -9.70 17.51
N SER A 167 -19.30 -8.40 17.23
CA SER A 167 -20.33 -7.42 17.61
C SER A 167 -20.58 -7.44 19.12
N ASN A 168 -21.82 -7.64 19.56
CA ASN A 168 -22.16 -7.73 20.97
C ASN A 168 -21.38 -8.83 21.73
N ARG A 169 -21.05 -9.95 21.07
CA ARG A 169 -20.23 -10.99 21.69
C ARG A 169 -18.85 -10.44 22.04
N GLY A 170 -18.28 -9.60 21.18
CA GLY A 170 -17.02 -8.88 21.38
C GLY A 170 -17.07 -7.89 22.54
N LEU A 171 -18.16 -7.11 22.67
CA LEU A 171 -18.37 -6.24 23.82
C LEU A 171 -18.42 -7.03 25.15
N GLY A 172 -19.04 -8.22 25.14
CA GLY A 172 -19.02 -9.15 26.26
C GLY A 172 -17.61 -9.56 26.70
N GLN A 173 -16.65 -9.63 25.78
CA GLN A 173 -15.26 -9.96 26.09
C GLN A 173 -14.54 -8.78 26.77
N PHE A 174 -14.70 -7.57 26.24
CA PHE A 174 -14.14 -6.38 26.87
C PHE A 174 -14.66 -6.21 28.30
N THR A 175 -15.98 -6.37 28.50
CA THR A 175 -16.58 -6.26 29.84
C THR A 175 -16.10 -7.33 30.81
N ALA A 176 -15.92 -8.58 30.36
CA ALA A 176 -15.31 -9.63 31.17
C ALA A 176 -13.86 -9.30 31.58
N SER A 177 -13.11 -8.63 30.69
CA SER A 177 -11.71 -8.25 30.95
C SER A 177 -11.54 -7.10 31.95
N VAL A 178 -12.62 -6.36 32.27
CA VAL A 178 -12.64 -5.27 33.25
C VAL A 178 -13.61 -5.53 34.40
N ALA A 179 -14.07 -6.78 34.57
CA ALA A 179 -15.02 -7.13 35.62
C ALA A 179 -14.46 -6.80 37.02
N LYS A 180 -15.32 -6.26 37.90
CA LYS A 180 -14.98 -5.86 39.26
C LYS A 180 -15.40 -6.91 40.30
N PRO A 181 -14.67 -7.08 41.42
CA PRO A 181 -13.47 -6.33 41.81
C PRO A 181 -12.22 -6.71 41.00
N GLU A 182 -12.19 -7.92 40.44
CA GLU A 182 -11.16 -8.40 39.53
C GLU A 182 -11.78 -9.33 38.47
N PRO A 183 -11.22 -9.40 37.24
CA PRO A 183 -11.64 -10.36 36.23
C PRO A 183 -11.44 -11.81 36.68
N ALA A 184 -12.18 -12.73 36.06
CA ALA A 184 -12.05 -14.15 36.36
C ALA A 184 -10.60 -14.63 36.13
N LYS A 185 -10.01 -15.30 37.13
CA LYS A 185 -8.59 -15.70 37.11
C LYS A 185 -8.22 -16.60 35.92
N ALA A 186 -9.16 -17.41 35.47
CA ALA A 186 -8.96 -18.31 34.34
C ALA A 186 -8.99 -17.60 32.99
N LEU A 187 -9.53 -16.37 32.89
CA LEU A 187 -9.53 -15.61 31.64
C LEU A 187 -8.09 -15.17 31.31
N LYS A 188 -7.54 -15.66 30.20
CA LYS A 188 -6.17 -15.33 29.75
C LYS A 188 -6.14 -14.53 28.46
N ALA A 189 -7.19 -14.64 27.64
CA ALA A 189 -7.21 -14.00 26.33
C ALA A 189 -8.62 -13.63 25.86
N ILE A 190 -8.72 -12.47 25.22
CA ILE A 190 -9.91 -12.04 24.49
C ILE A 190 -9.55 -11.80 23.02
N THR A 191 -10.49 -12.08 22.13
CA THR A 191 -10.40 -11.68 20.71
C THR A 191 -11.71 -11.07 20.18
N PRO A 192 -11.98 -9.79 20.49
CA PRO A 192 -13.15 -9.05 19.99
C PRO A 192 -13.10 -8.87 18.47
N VAL A 193 -14.22 -9.13 17.79
CA VAL A 193 -14.39 -8.88 16.35
C VAL A 193 -15.42 -7.78 16.13
N VAL A 194 -15.09 -6.73 15.38
CA VAL A 194 -15.97 -5.60 15.04
C VAL A 194 -16.77 -5.07 16.24
N ALA A 195 -16.07 -4.81 17.36
CA ALA A 195 -16.68 -4.41 18.63
C ALA A 195 -15.97 -3.19 19.23
N ASN A 196 -16.75 -2.25 19.74
CA ASN A 196 -16.24 -1.04 20.37
C ASN A 196 -16.28 -1.13 21.90
N ALA A 197 -15.18 -0.76 22.56
CA ALA A 197 -15.11 -0.66 24.01
C ALA A 197 -15.81 0.61 24.56
N ASP A 198 -16.03 1.61 23.70
CA ASP A 198 -16.87 2.80 23.96
C ASP A 198 -18.03 2.85 22.97
N PHE A 199 -19.10 2.10 23.24
CA PHE A 199 -20.25 2.07 22.33
C PHE A 199 -21.01 3.40 22.29
N TYR A 200 -20.84 4.31 23.27
CA TYR A 200 -21.43 5.64 23.16
C TYR A 200 -20.89 6.40 21.95
N TYR A 201 -19.58 6.32 21.68
CA TYR A 201 -19.02 6.94 20.47
C TYR A 201 -19.57 6.28 19.18
N GLN A 202 -19.77 4.96 19.18
CA GLN A 202 -20.33 4.26 18.02
C GLN A 202 -21.77 4.72 17.70
N ASP A 203 -22.60 4.86 18.74
CA ASP A 203 -24.05 5.16 18.61
C ASP A 203 -24.37 6.67 18.63
N TYR A 204 -23.51 7.49 19.25
CA TYR A 204 -23.62 8.94 19.36
C TYR A 204 -22.30 9.64 18.98
N PRO A 205 -21.74 9.41 17.78
CA PRO A 205 -20.47 10.00 17.36
C PRO A 205 -20.52 11.52 17.52
N ASN A 206 -19.67 12.04 18.42
CA ASN A 206 -19.59 13.46 18.78
C ASN A 206 -20.97 14.11 19.05
N GLY A 207 -21.87 13.36 19.70
CA GLY A 207 -23.20 13.82 20.12
C GLY A 207 -24.31 13.67 19.07
N VAL A 208 -24.02 13.22 17.85
CA VAL A 208 -25.04 13.00 16.82
C VAL A 208 -25.64 11.61 16.98
N CYS A 209 -26.95 11.50 17.18
CA CYS A 209 -27.64 10.22 17.34
C CYS A 209 -27.65 9.41 16.02
N ALA A 210 -26.87 8.33 15.94
CA ALA A 210 -26.72 7.45 14.77
C ALA A 210 -27.82 6.37 14.65
N LEU A 211 -28.97 6.59 15.28
CA LEU A 211 -30.10 5.66 15.28
C LEU A 211 -31.16 6.10 14.28
N ALA A 212 -31.31 5.42 13.15
CA ALA A 212 -32.42 5.72 12.24
C ALA A 212 -33.78 5.31 12.87
N LEU A 213 -34.72 6.25 13.02
CA LEU A 213 -36.05 6.03 13.65
C LEU A 213 -36.82 4.85 13.03
N LYS A 214 -36.68 4.63 11.71
CA LYS A 214 -37.34 3.53 10.99
C LYS A 214 -36.79 2.13 11.34
N LYS A 215 -35.55 2.04 11.85
CA LYS A 215 -34.88 0.76 12.17
C LYS A 215 -35.00 0.35 13.65
N LEU A 216 -35.32 1.29 14.55
CA LEU A 216 -35.52 1.00 15.99
C LEU A 216 -36.62 -0.05 16.29
N PRO A 217 -37.80 -0.03 15.62
CA PRO A 217 -38.87 -0.99 15.90
C PRO A 217 -38.59 -2.44 15.43
N THR A 218 -37.62 -2.64 14.52
CA THR A 218 -37.35 -3.95 13.90
C THR A 218 -36.27 -4.76 14.62
N LEU A 219 -35.56 -4.15 15.58
CA LEU A 219 -34.52 -4.79 16.40
C LEU A 219 -35.16 -5.39 17.67
N SER A 220 -35.91 -6.47 17.46
CA SER A 220 -36.93 -7.03 18.36
C SER A 220 -36.43 -7.51 19.74
N GLY A 221 -37.34 -7.38 20.71
CA GLY A 221 -37.41 -8.13 21.98
C GLY A 221 -38.81 -8.77 22.09
N SER A 222 -39.01 -9.73 22.99
CA SER A 222 -40.29 -10.46 23.10
C SER A 222 -41.38 -9.74 23.90
N GLN A 223 -41.12 -8.54 24.43
CA GLN A 223 -42.11 -7.72 25.15
C GLN A 223 -43.38 -7.44 24.33
N ASN A 224 -43.22 -7.15 23.03
CA ASN A 224 -44.33 -6.84 22.12
C ASN A 224 -44.71 -8.05 21.24
N ALA A 225 -44.36 -9.27 21.66
CA ALA A 225 -44.70 -10.47 20.90
C ALA A 225 -46.24 -10.59 20.79
N PRO A 226 -46.82 -10.63 19.58
CA PRO A 226 -48.27 -10.55 19.39
C PRO A 226 -49.01 -11.83 19.82
N LYS A 227 -48.27 -12.93 20.00
CA LYS A 227 -48.78 -14.23 20.38
C LYS A 227 -47.75 -14.93 21.26
N GLN A 228 -48.24 -15.59 22.31
CA GLN A 228 -47.47 -16.60 23.04
C GLN A 228 -47.30 -17.85 22.17
N LEU A 229 -46.05 -18.19 21.87
CA LEU A 229 -45.73 -19.42 21.17
C LEU A 229 -46.11 -20.65 22.00
N THR A 230 -46.59 -21.72 21.35
CA THR A 230 -46.73 -23.03 22.00
C THR A 230 -45.35 -23.63 22.27
N LYS A 231 -45.30 -24.69 23.08
CA LYS A 231 -44.07 -25.41 23.36
C LYS A 231 -43.38 -25.88 22.07
N GLU A 232 -44.15 -26.45 21.15
CA GLU A 232 -43.67 -26.93 19.86
C GLU A 232 -43.05 -25.78 19.03
N GLU A 233 -43.74 -24.64 18.96
CA GLU A 233 -43.25 -23.45 18.23
C GLU A 233 -41.97 -22.84 18.85
N VAL A 234 -41.79 -22.95 20.18
CA VAL A 234 -40.54 -22.56 20.85
C VAL A 234 -39.42 -23.54 20.51
N LEU A 235 -39.70 -24.84 20.58
CA LEU A 235 -38.71 -25.91 20.34
C LEU A 235 -38.27 -26.03 18.88
N GLU A 236 -39.01 -25.45 17.93
CA GLU A 236 -38.53 -25.26 16.55
C GLU A 236 -37.33 -24.30 16.45
N LYS A 237 -37.17 -23.39 17.43
CA LYS A 237 -36.16 -22.33 17.43
C LYS A 237 -35.14 -22.45 18.55
N VAL A 238 -35.54 -23.09 19.65
CA VAL A 238 -34.75 -23.25 20.86
C VAL A 238 -34.43 -24.73 21.04
N LYS A 239 -33.14 -25.04 21.12
CA LYS A 239 -32.63 -26.37 21.45
C LYS A 239 -32.62 -26.52 22.98
N PRO A 240 -33.31 -27.50 23.59
CA PRO A 240 -33.21 -27.80 25.02
C PRO A 240 -31.82 -28.30 25.43
N VAL A 241 -31.53 -28.28 26.74
CA VAL A 241 -30.34 -28.96 27.31
C VAL A 241 -30.57 -30.48 27.39
N ASP A 242 -29.52 -31.29 27.55
CA ASP A 242 -29.62 -32.76 27.57
C ASP A 242 -30.43 -33.27 28.78
N GLU A 243 -30.38 -32.54 29.90
CA GLU A 243 -31.20 -32.80 31.09
C GLU A 243 -32.67 -32.39 30.93
N ASP A 244 -33.03 -31.74 29.82
CA ASP A 244 -34.39 -31.35 29.44
C ASP A 244 -34.84 -32.03 28.13
N PRO A 245 -34.90 -33.37 28.05
CA PRO A 245 -35.12 -34.08 26.79
C PRO A 245 -36.48 -33.77 26.14
N ASN A 246 -37.45 -33.31 26.93
CA ASN A 246 -38.78 -32.93 26.45
C ASN A 246 -38.90 -31.43 26.16
N GLY A 247 -37.92 -30.60 26.53
CA GLY A 247 -38.01 -29.14 26.39
C GLY A 247 -38.97 -28.46 27.37
N ASP A 248 -39.30 -29.10 28.49
CA ASP A 248 -40.20 -28.55 29.51
C ASP A 248 -39.55 -27.34 30.23
N MET A 249 -38.28 -27.46 30.60
CA MET A 249 -37.52 -26.39 31.26
C MET A 249 -37.24 -25.23 30.30
N ALA A 250 -36.89 -25.52 29.05
CA ALA A 250 -36.69 -24.49 28.03
C ALA A 250 -37.99 -23.70 27.76
N TYR A 251 -39.14 -24.38 27.73
CA TYR A 251 -40.44 -23.72 27.60
C TYR A 251 -40.82 -22.94 28.87
N GLU A 252 -40.52 -23.46 30.06
CA GLU A 252 -40.68 -22.73 31.31
C GLU A 252 -39.83 -21.44 31.33
N ALA A 253 -38.56 -21.51 30.92
CA ALA A 253 -37.68 -20.35 30.81
C ALA A 253 -38.29 -19.30 29.88
N TYR A 254 -38.83 -19.72 28.73
CA TYR A 254 -39.55 -18.85 27.81
C TYR A 254 -40.76 -18.18 28.48
N LEU A 255 -41.62 -18.95 29.14
CA LEU A 255 -42.85 -18.43 29.76
C LEU A 255 -42.59 -17.51 30.94
N THR A 256 -41.62 -17.87 31.78
CA THR A 256 -41.37 -17.19 33.05
C THR A 256 -40.43 -16.00 32.91
N GLY A 257 -39.51 -16.02 31.95
CA GLY A 257 -38.44 -15.04 31.83
C GLY A 257 -38.40 -14.27 30.50
N GLN A 258 -38.88 -14.83 29.40
CA GLN A 258 -38.64 -14.26 28.08
C GLN A 258 -39.89 -13.63 27.46
N TYR A 259 -40.97 -14.41 27.32
CA TYR A 259 -42.21 -13.94 26.68
C TYR A 259 -42.82 -12.76 27.42
N GLY A 260 -43.06 -11.65 26.70
CA GLY A 260 -43.58 -10.42 27.28
C GLY A 260 -42.60 -9.66 28.19
N LYS A 261 -41.36 -10.14 28.36
CA LYS A 261 -40.40 -9.57 29.33
C LYS A 261 -39.06 -9.15 28.74
N ASN A 262 -38.53 -9.81 27.71
CA ASN A 262 -37.29 -9.35 27.10
C ASN A 262 -37.50 -8.06 26.30
N HIS A 263 -36.64 -7.10 26.55
CA HIS A 263 -36.66 -5.80 25.89
C HIS A 263 -35.94 -5.86 24.53
N GLY A 264 -36.27 -4.89 23.68
CA GLY A 264 -35.65 -4.74 22.36
C GLY A 264 -34.15 -4.52 22.45
N PHE A 265 -33.41 -4.97 21.43
CA PHE A 265 -31.95 -4.98 21.42
C PHE A 265 -31.36 -3.58 21.63
N MET A 266 -31.71 -2.62 20.77
CA MET A 266 -31.19 -1.24 20.82
C MET A 266 -32.15 -0.26 21.51
N GLY A 267 -33.45 -0.38 21.28
CA GLY A 267 -34.44 0.64 21.65
C GLY A 267 -34.69 0.83 23.15
N TRP A 268 -34.09 0.00 24.01
CA TRP A 268 -34.18 0.15 25.47
C TRP A 268 -32.97 0.86 26.07
N LEU A 269 -31.77 0.53 25.57
CA LEU A 269 -30.50 1.10 26.04
C LEU A 269 -30.22 2.46 25.41
N LEU A 270 -30.58 2.63 24.14
CA LEU A 270 -30.27 3.82 23.37
C LEU A 270 -31.53 4.68 23.23
N LEU A 271 -31.40 5.93 23.67
CA LEU A 271 -32.46 6.92 23.64
C LEU A 271 -32.18 8.00 22.59
N PRO A 272 -33.23 8.61 22.02
CA PRO A 272 -33.06 9.81 21.19
C PRO A 272 -32.27 10.90 21.92
N ASP A 273 -31.23 11.44 21.28
CA ASP A 273 -30.43 12.59 21.74
C ASP A 273 -29.87 12.49 23.17
N MET A 274 -29.44 11.30 23.54
CA MET A 274 -28.88 10.99 24.86
C MET A 274 -27.47 11.60 25.04
N CYS A 275 -27.28 12.39 26.10
CA CYS A 275 -25.96 12.71 26.62
C CYS A 275 -25.35 11.50 27.33
N ARG A 276 -24.02 11.46 27.43
CA ARG A 276 -23.30 10.32 28.02
C ARG A 276 -23.72 10.05 29.47
N ASP A 277 -24.08 11.10 30.22
CA ASP A 277 -24.43 11.00 31.64
C ASP A 277 -25.93 11.09 31.92
N ASP A 278 -26.78 10.95 30.89
CA ASP A 278 -28.24 10.94 31.06
C ASP A 278 -28.72 9.68 31.80
N PRO A 279 -29.67 9.83 32.73
CA PRO A 279 -30.33 8.69 33.35
C PRO A 279 -31.23 8.01 32.32
N ASN A 280 -31.08 6.71 32.13
CA ASN A 280 -31.95 5.95 31.26
C ASN A 280 -33.25 5.57 32.02
N PRO A 281 -34.43 6.14 31.65
CA PRO A 281 -35.68 5.87 32.36
C PRO A 281 -36.17 4.43 32.17
N ASN A 282 -35.64 3.72 31.17
CA ASN A 282 -35.96 2.32 30.91
C ASN A 282 -35.18 1.35 31.84
N LEU A 283 -34.20 1.87 32.59
CA LEU A 283 -33.29 1.13 33.47
C LEU A 283 -33.16 1.84 34.83
N ASP A 284 -34.30 2.21 35.42
CA ASP A 284 -34.40 2.81 36.75
C ASP A 284 -33.55 4.07 36.98
N GLY A 285 -33.27 4.83 35.91
CA GLY A 285 -32.49 6.06 35.94
C GLY A 285 -30.98 5.84 35.90
N GLU A 286 -30.52 4.63 35.56
CA GLU A 286 -29.10 4.30 35.45
C GLU A 286 -28.42 5.09 34.33
N LYS A 287 -27.20 5.59 34.60
CA LYS A 287 -26.38 6.32 33.61
C LYS A 287 -25.61 5.36 32.71
N THR A 288 -26.35 4.65 31.86
CA THR A 288 -25.86 3.48 31.14
C THR A 288 -24.61 3.75 30.29
N ASN A 289 -24.48 4.92 29.67
CA ASN A 289 -23.31 5.27 28.86
C ASN A 289 -22.06 5.66 29.68
N LEU A 290 -22.11 5.54 31.01
CA LEU A 290 -20.96 5.62 31.91
C LEU A 290 -20.72 4.29 32.63
N THR A 291 -21.78 3.60 33.03
CA THR A 291 -21.67 2.39 33.87
C THR A 291 -21.52 1.11 33.06
N ILE A 292 -21.93 1.14 31.80
CA ILE A 292 -21.85 0.00 30.89
C ILE A 292 -20.53 0.06 30.06
N PRO A 293 -20.16 1.09 29.30
CA PRO A 293 -18.96 1.02 28.43
C PRO A 293 -17.68 0.53 29.16
N PRO A 294 -17.05 -0.59 28.76
CA PRO A 294 -15.88 -1.14 29.48
C PRO A 294 -14.68 -0.21 29.49
N ILE A 295 -14.64 0.77 28.58
CA ILE A 295 -13.61 1.82 28.56
C ILE A 295 -13.52 2.61 29.88
N THR A 296 -14.62 2.73 30.64
CA THR A 296 -14.61 3.46 31.91
C THR A 296 -13.87 2.71 33.02
N ASP A 297 -13.61 1.42 32.83
CA ASP A 297 -12.98 0.52 33.78
C ASP A 297 -11.62 -0.02 33.30
N ILE A 298 -10.99 0.65 32.33
CA ILE A 298 -9.72 0.23 31.72
C ILE A 298 -8.58 0.03 32.75
N ASP A 299 -8.59 0.76 33.86
CA ASP A 299 -7.60 0.62 34.93
C ASP A 299 -7.66 -0.73 35.66
N VAL A 300 -8.79 -1.45 35.57
CA VAL A 300 -8.90 -2.83 36.03
C VAL A 300 -8.08 -3.72 35.10
N PHE A 301 -8.29 -3.61 33.78
CA PHE A 301 -7.58 -4.40 32.77
C PHE A 301 -6.07 -4.18 32.82
N LYS A 302 -5.61 -2.93 32.99
CA LYS A 302 -4.17 -2.56 33.09
C LYS A 302 -3.42 -3.27 34.23
N LYS A 303 -4.13 -3.90 35.18
CA LYS A 303 -3.56 -4.67 36.30
C LYS A 303 -3.58 -6.19 36.08
N THR A 304 -3.97 -6.63 34.88
CA THR A 304 -4.10 -8.05 34.53
C THR A 304 -3.10 -8.47 33.47
N ASP A 305 -2.88 -9.78 33.35
CA ASP A 305 -2.09 -10.39 32.27
C ASP A 305 -2.97 -10.86 31.09
N ILE A 306 -4.23 -10.39 30.99
CA ILE A 306 -5.15 -10.78 29.92
C ILE A 306 -4.64 -10.22 28.60
N LYS A 307 -4.41 -11.08 27.62
CA LYS A 307 -3.95 -10.67 26.29
C LYS A 307 -5.11 -10.36 25.34
N VAL A 308 -4.88 -9.46 24.39
CA VAL A 308 -5.91 -8.97 23.44
C VAL A 308 -5.42 -9.08 22.00
N HIS A 309 -6.26 -9.65 21.14
CA HIS A 309 -6.11 -9.58 19.68
C HIS A 309 -7.44 -9.16 19.05
N GLN A 310 -7.47 -8.09 18.25
CA GLN A 310 -8.72 -7.53 17.72
C GLN A 310 -8.85 -7.74 16.22
N PHE A 311 -10.08 -7.87 15.77
CA PHE A 311 -10.45 -7.77 14.36
C PHE A 311 -11.37 -6.56 14.16
N ALA A 312 -11.07 -5.73 13.18
CA ALA A 312 -11.79 -4.50 12.88
C ALA A 312 -12.06 -4.34 11.38
N GLY A 313 -12.96 -3.42 11.04
CA GLY A 313 -13.33 -3.13 9.65
C GLY A 313 -13.26 -1.65 9.33
N PHE A 314 -12.60 -1.27 8.23
CA PHE A 314 -12.55 0.14 7.79
C PHE A 314 -13.89 0.70 7.30
N ILE A 315 -14.88 -0.15 7.04
CA ILE A 315 -16.18 0.22 6.48
C ILE A 315 -17.34 -0.16 7.42
N GLU A 316 -17.00 -0.29 8.71
CA GLU A 316 -17.90 -0.50 9.84
C GLU A 316 -17.99 0.82 10.64
N SER A 317 -19.14 1.09 11.25
CA SER A 317 -19.33 2.13 12.26
C SER A 317 -18.34 2.04 13.41
N GLY A 318 -17.70 3.17 13.72
CA GLY A 318 -16.76 3.26 14.83
C GLY A 318 -15.46 2.50 14.59
N ALA A 319 -14.97 2.45 13.34
CA ALA A 319 -13.62 1.94 13.05
C ALA A 319 -12.56 2.67 13.89
N PHE A 320 -12.78 3.97 14.15
CA PHE A 320 -11.95 4.75 15.07
C PHE A 320 -11.95 4.20 16.51
N GLY A 321 -13.12 3.85 17.05
CA GLY A 321 -13.26 3.29 18.39
C GLY A 321 -12.56 1.93 18.54
N GLN A 322 -12.56 1.12 17.48
CA GLN A 322 -11.87 -0.18 17.45
C GLN A 322 -10.34 0.00 17.40
N LEU A 323 -9.84 0.92 16.58
CA LEU A 323 -8.41 1.25 16.50
C LEU A 323 -7.87 1.87 17.79
N THR A 324 -8.63 2.79 18.40
CA THR A 324 -8.27 3.38 19.70
C THR A 324 -8.34 2.36 20.83
N ALA A 325 -9.26 1.39 20.80
CA ALA A 325 -9.28 0.30 21.76
C ALA A 325 -7.98 -0.53 21.70
N ALA A 326 -7.38 -0.74 20.53
CA ALA A 326 -6.07 -1.40 20.40
C ALA A 326 -4.91 -0.63 21.05
N LYS A 327 -5.03 0.70 21.15
CA LYS A 327 -4.07 1.53 21.89
C LYS A 327 -4.29 1.44 23.40
N GLU A 328 -5.54 1.51 23.84
CA GLU A 328 -5.91 1.55 25.26
C GLU A 328 -5.71 0.18 25.96
N TRP A 329 -6.10 -0.92 25.31
CA TRP A 329 -5.87 -2.29 25.81
C TRP A 329 -4.47 -2.83 25.45
N GLY A 330 -3.79 -2.23 24.47
CA GLY A 330 -2.60 -2.81 23.87
C GLY A 330 -2.90 -4.09 23.08
N GLY A 331 -1.86 -4.88 22.80
CA GLY A 331 -1.96 -6.11 22.01
C GLY A 331 -1.83 -5.84 20.51
N SER A 332 -2.64 -6.53 19.69
CA SER A 332 -2.59 -6.37 18.23
C SER A 332 -3.98 -6.31 17.60
N ILE A 333 -4.08 -5.69 16.44
CA ILE A 333 -5.32 -5.51 15.68
C ILE A 333 -5.10 -5.82 14.20
N LEU A 334 -6.11 -6.45 13.61
CA LEU A 334 -6.19 -6.69 12.19
C LEU A 334 -7.41 -5.98 11.61
N VAL A 335 -7.18 -5.05 10.68
CA VAL A 335 -8.23 -4.20 10.08
C VAL A 335 -8.46 -4.60 8.63
N GLY A 336 -9.55 -5.29 8.36
CA GLY A 336 -9.90 -5.70 7.00
C GLY A 336 -10.82 -4.71 6.27
N PRO A 337 -11.14 -4.97 5.00
CA PRO A 337 -12.12 -4.20 4.23
C PRO A 337 -13.54 -4.68 4.54
N TRP A 338 -13.86 -4.85 5.82
CA TRP A 338 -15.08 -5.52 6.30
C TRP A 338 -16.07 -4.54 6.89
N ASP A 339 -17.35 -4.81 6.65
CA ASP A 339 -18.49 -4.19 7.32
C ASP A 339 -18.96 -5.07 8.49
N HIS A 340 -20.08 -4.72 9.15
CA HIS A 340 -20.59 -5.46 10.32
C HIS A 340 -20.86 -6.95 10.09
N ARG A 341 -21.11 -7.36 8.83
CA ARG A 341 -21.40 -8.76 8.45
C ARG A 341 -20.19 -9.46 7.87
N GLU A 342 -19.05 -8.79 7.82
CA GLU A 342 -17.85 -9.27 7.15
C GLU A 342 -18.17 -9.64 5.68
N SER A 343 -19.08 -8.89 5.05
CA SER A 343 -19.77 -9.27 3.80
C SER A 343 -18.87 -9.24 2.57
N ARG A 344 -17.70 -8.60 2.68
CA ARG A 344 -16.75 -8.41 1.57
C ARG A 344 -15.61 -9.42 1.54
N ARG A 345 -15.72 -10.53 2.28
CA ARG A 345 -14.78 -11.66 2.20
C ARG A 345 -14.69 -12.22 0.78
N GLY A 346 -13.56 -11.99 0.10
CA GLY A 346 -13.24 -12.62 -1.19
C GLY A 346 -14.13 -12.22 -2.37
N THR A 347 -14.68 -11.01 -2.36
CA THR A 347 -15.50 -10.51 -3.50
C THR A 347 -14.62 -10.00 -4.66
N LYS A 348 -15.21 -9.82 -5.86
CA LYS A 348 -14.48 -9.30 -7.04
C LYS A 348 -13.83 -7.91 -6.79
N GLY A 349 -14.43 -7.08 -5.92
CA GLY A 349 -13.87 -5.78 -5.53
C GLY A 349 -12.80 -5.86 -4.43
N PHE A 350 -12.75 -6.97 -3.68
CA PHE A 350 -11.81 -7.22 -2.58
C PHE A 350 -11.23 -8.64 -2.73
N PRO A 351 -10.50 -8.90 -3.83
CA PRO A 351 -10.11 -10.25 -4.24
C PRO A 351 -9.20 -10.96 -3.22
N GLU A 352 -8.54 -10.19 -2.35
CA GLU A 352 -7.68 -10.65 -1.24
C GLU A 352 -8.29 -10.38 0.15
N GLY A 353 -9.55 -9.96 0.20
CA GLY A 353 -10.29 -9.77 1.47
C GLY A 353 -10.79 -11.08 2.09
N MET A 354 -10.52 -12.24 1.46
CA MET A 354 -10.82 -13.56 2.02
C MET A 354 -9.77 -13.91 3.07
N PHE A 355 -10.17 -13.88 4.34
CA PHE A 355 -9.29 -14.12 5.49
C PHE A 355 -9.79 -15.35 6.27
N ASP A 356 -8.89 -16.28 6.62
CA ASP A 356 -9.25 -17.44 7.44
C ASP A 356 -9.20 -17.09 8.93
N PHE A 357 -10.34 -16.59 9.43
CA PHE A 357 -10.50 -16.26 10.84
C PHE A 357 -10.23 -17.47 11.75
N LYS A 358 -10.56 -18.69 11.33
CA LYS A 358 -10.42 -19.89 12.19
C LYS A 358 -8.96 -20.24 12.39
N ALA A 359 -8.16 -20.15 11.33
CA ALA A 359 -6.71 -20.32 11.41
C ALA A 359 -6.07 -19.26 12.33
N GLU A 360 -6.48 -17.99 12.20
CA GLU A 360 -5.96 -16.91 13.05
C GLU A 360 -6.34 -17.10 14.53
N HIS A 361 -7.58 -17.47 14.83
CA HIS A 361 -8.02 -17.77 16.20
C HIS A 361 -7.25 -18.95 16.80
N LEU A 362 -7.06 -20.03 16.04
CA LEU A 362 -6.28 -21.17 16.52
C LEU A 362 -4.83 -20.78 16.81
N LYS A 363 -4.21 -20.00 15.92
CA LYS A 363 -2.85 -19.46 16.11
C LYS A 363 -2.78 -18.60 17.37
N TRP A 364 -3.74 -17.70 17.56
CA TRP A 364 -3.86 -16.86 18.75
C TRP A 364 -3.96 -17.69 20.03
N PHE A 365 -4.96 -18.59 20.10
CA PHE A 365 -5.20 -19.41 21.29
C PHE A 365 -4.06 -20.36 21.61
N ASP A 366 -3.41 -20.93 20.60
CA ASP A 366 -2.24 -21.77 20.82
C ASP A 366 -1.09 -20.96 21.44
N SER A 367 -0.92 -19.70 21.05
CA SER A 367 0.07 -18.81 21.64
C SER A 367 -0.27 -18.47 23.09
N CYS A 368 -1.48 -17.97 23.35
CA CYS A 368 -1.83 -17.39 24.65
C CYS A 368 -2.34 -18.38 25.69
N LEU A 369 -3.00 -19.48 25.29
CA LEU A 369 -3.56 -20.47 26.22
C LEU A 369 -2.65 -21.70 26.38
N LYS A 370 -1.87 -22.06 25.35
CA LYS A 370 -0.96 -23.22 25.40
C LYS A 370 0.53 -22.85 25.45
N GLY A 371 0.86 -21.55 25.38
CA GLY A 371 2.25 -21.08 25.35
C GLY A 371 3.04 -21.55 24.14
N LYS A 372 2.37 -21.89 23.03
CA LYS A 372 3.07 -22.36 21.82
C LYS A 372 3.87 -21.23 21.20
N LYS A 373 5.16 -21.49 20.98
CA LYS A 373 6.05 -20.62 20.21
C LYS A 373 5.70 -20.72 18.73
N ASN A 374 4.80 -19.86 18.27
CA ASN A 374 4.34 -19.81 16.89
C ASN A 374 4.52 -18.44 16.21
N GLY A 375 5.30 -17.55 16.83
CA GLY A 375 5.60 -16.21 16.30
C GLY A 375 4.48 -15.18 16.46
N PHE A 376 3.33 -15.51 17.07
CA PHE A 376 2.22 -14.57 17.15
C PHE A 376 2.57 -13.28 17.92
N ASP A 377 3.21 -13.40 19.09
CA ASP A 377 3.60 -12.27 19.93
C ASP A 377 4.74 -11.42 19.32
N GLU A 378 5.40 -11.93 18.28
CA GLU A 378 6.53 -11.29 17.62
C GLU A 378 6.15 -10.58 16.31
N LYS A 379 4.90 -10.69 15.87
CA LYS A 379 4.44 -10.02 14.64
C LYS A 379 4.19 -8.51 14.88
N PRO A 380 4.16 -7.68 13.82
CA PRO A 380 3.70 -6.30 13.93
C PRO A 380 2.29 -6.19 14.55
N PRO A 381 2.05 -5.24 15.47
CA PRO A 381 0.77 -5.11 16.18
C PRO A 381 -0.36 -4.59 15.28
N PHE A 382 -0.07 -3.81 14.24
CA PHE A 382 -1.08 -3.28 13.33
C PHE A 382 -0.94 -3.93 11.96
N MET A 383 -1.99 -4.63 11.52
CA MET A 383 -2.08 -5.22 10.19
C MET A 383 -3.37 -4.75 9.55
N TYR A 384 -3.31 -4.22 8.33
CA TYR A 384 -4.46 -3.53 7.75
C TYR A 384 -4.56 -3.74 6.23
N TYR A 385 -5.77 -3.58 5.71
CA TYR A 385 -6.08 -3.69 4.29
C TYR A 385 -6.24 -2.32 3.64
N THR A 386 -5.43 -2.03 2.64
CA THR A 386 -5.53 -0.81 1.82
C THR A 386 -6.48 -1.00 0.65
N GLN A 387 -7.59 -0.27 0.65
CA GLN A 387 -8.59 -0.31 -0.42
C GLN A 387 -8.02 0.27 -1.72
N ASN A 388 -8.41 -0.32 -2.85
CA ASN A 388 -7.95 0.05 -4.21
C ASN A 388 -6.43 -0.06 -4.46
N ALA A 389 -5.66 -0.68 -3.56
CA ALA A 389 -4.26 -0.97 -3.82
C ALA A 389 -4.11 -1.87 -5.05
N GLY A 390 -2.93 -1.82 -5.69
CA GLY A 390 -2.58 -2.74 -6.78
C GLY A 390 -2.57 -4.19 -6.29
N ALA A 391 -2.87 -5.14 -7.19
CA ALA A 391 -2.86 -6.56 -6.88
C ALA A 391 -1.57 -7.00 -6.17
N GLY A 392 -1.70 -7.74 -5.07
CA GLY A 392 -0.58 -8.15 -4.21
C GLY A 392 -0.05 -7.11 -3.22
N ASN A 393 -0.67 -5.91 -3.12
CA ASN A 393 -0.23 -4.83 -2.22
C ASN A 393 -1.33 -4.39 -1.22
N TYR A 394 -2.37 -5.20 -1.02
CA TYR A 394 -3.52 -4.80 -0.20
C TYR A 394 -3.23 -4.92 1.30
N TRP A 395 -2.74 -6.06 1.76
CA TRP A 395 -2.41 -6.25 3.16
C TRP A 395 -1.06 -5.62 3.49
N ARG A 396 -1.03 -4.87 4.59
CA ARG A 396 0.14 -4.16 5.09
C ARG A 396 0.28 -4.36 6.59
N CYS A 397 1.46 -4.06 7.10
CA CYS A 397 1.72 -4.04 8.53
C CYS A 397 2.49 -2.79 8.95
N SER A 398 2.37 -2.44 10.22
CA SER A 398 3.07 -1.32 10.85
C SER A 398 3.33 -1.63 12.33
N ASP A 399 4.38 -1.03 12.89
CA ASP A 399 4.66 -1.08 14.33
C ASP A 399 3.77 -0.12 15.14
N THR A 400 3.16 0.85 14.45
CA THR A 400 2.35 1.90 15.04
C THR A 400 1.12 2.24 14.20
N TRP A 401 0.11 2.77 14.89
CA TRP A 401 -1.01 3.50 14.32
C TRP A 401 -1.14 4.82 15.11
N PRO A 402 -1.23 6.00 14.48
CA PRO A 402 -1.09 6.28 13.06
C PRO A 402 0.27 5.85 12.49
N LEU A 403 0.42 5.85 11.16
CA LEU A 403 1.63 5.32 10.50
C LEU A 403 2.82 6.26 10.66
N GLU A 404 4.04 5.72 10.71
CA GLU A 404 5.27 6.53 10.73
C GLU A 404 5.51 7.32 9.41
N SER A 405 4.97 6.81 8.31
CA SER A 405 5.02 7.40 6.98
C SER A 405 3.86 8.37 6.73
N GLU A 406 2.95 8.55 7.68
CA GLU A 406 1.84 9.48 7.52
C GLU A 406 2.33 10.94 7.49
N ARG A 407 1.79 11.72 6.56
CA ARG A 407 2.05 13.14 6.36
C ARG A 407 0.71 13.88 6.33
N MET A 408 0.40 14.52 7.44
CA MET A 408 -0.81 15.33 7.59
C MET A 408 -0.73 16.58 6.72
N MET A 409 -1.55 16.63 5.67
CA MET A 409 -1.68 17.79 4.81
C MET A 409 -2.90 18.61 5.23
N THR A 410 -2.70 19.89 5.57
CA THR A 410 -3.81 20.80 5.86
C THR A 410 -4.39 21.34 4.55
N LEU A 411 -5.70 21.16 4.36
CA LEU A 411 -6.45 21.72 3.24
C LEU A 411 -7.53 22.67 3.75
N TYR A 412 -7.37 23.95 3.43
CA TYR A 412 -8.31 25.01 3.75
C TYR A 412 -9.47 25.03 2.75
N LEU A 413 -10.64 25.37 3.27
CA LEU A 413 -11.83 25.64 2.46
C LEU A 413 -11.77 27.09 1.98
N SER A 414 -12.18 27.33 0.73
CA SER A 414 -12.20 28.65 0.11
C SER A 414 -13.48 28.88 -0.70
N ASP A 415 -13.80 30.15 -0.95
CA ASP A 415 -14.95 30.59 -1.75
C ASP A 415 -14.66 30.60 -3.26
N GLU A 416 -13.43 30.31 -3.68
CA GLU A 416 -13.05 30.14 -5.08
C GLU A 416 -13.84 28.99 -5.72
N LYS A 417 -14.29 29.19 -6.97
CA LYS A 417 -15.11 28.20 -7.67
C LYS A 417 -14.27 27.07 -8.25
N SER A 418 -14.57 25.83 -7.84
CA SER A 418 -13.89 24.66 -8.39
C SER A 418 -14.37 24.30 -9.81
N ASN A 419 -15.60 24.67 -10.15
CA ASN A 419 -16.32 24.34 -11.38
C ASN A 419 -16.43 22.83 -11.64
N THR A 420 -16.54 22.03 -10.57
CA THR A 420 -16.59 20.57 -10.68
C THR A 420 -17.96 19.96 -10.39
N VAL A 421 -18.90 20.75 -9.86
CA VAL A 421 -20.26 20.30 -9.54
C VAL A 421 -21.21 21.50 -9.45
N ASP A 422 -22.48 21.25 -9.79
CA ASP A 422 -23.59 22.19 -9.58
C ASP A 422 -24.27 21.86 -8.25
N SER A 423 -23.82 22.50 -7.17
CA SER A 423 -24.25 22.28 -5.77
C SER A 423 -24.60 23.58 -5.06
N VAL A 424 -25.06 23.50 -3.81
CA VAL A 424 -25.41 24.69 -2.99
C VAL A 424 -24.21 25.64 -2.87
N ASN A 425 -23.03 25.09 -2.69
CA ASN A 425 -21.74 25.76 -2.87
C ASN A 425 -20.78 24.86 -3.62
N ASP A 426 -19.88 25.43 -4.42
CA ASP A 426 -18.84 24.74 -5.20
C ASP A 426 -17.48 25.41 -4.97
N GLY A 427 -16.94 25.23 -3.76
CA GLY A 427 -15.69 25.84 -3.30
C GLY A 427 -14.45 25.01 -3.65
N VAL A 428 -13.27 25.54 -3.36
CA VAL A 428 -11.98 24.84 -3.56
C VAL A 428 -11.38 24.39 -2.22
N LEU A 429 -10.76 23.20 -2.24
CA LEU A 429 -9.82 22.73 -1.20
C LEU A 429 -8.38 23.03 -1.63
N SER A 430 -7.65 23.78 -0.82
CA SER A 430 -6.28 24.21 -1.13
C SER A 430 -5.36 24.13 0.08
N GLN A 431 -4.06 23.92 -0.14
CA GLN A 431 -3.05 24.00 0.92
C GLN A 431 -2.85 25.45 1.42
N THR A 432 -3.21 26.44 0.60
CA THR A 432 -3.05 27.85 0.93
C THR A 432 -4.25 28.35 1.72
N LYS A 433 -4.00 28.85 2.94
CA LYS A 433 -5.02 29.53 3.75
C LYS A 433 -5.52 30.79 3.02
N PRO A 434 -6.83 30.95 2.75
CA PRO A 434 -7.34 32.18 2.14
C PRO A 434 -7.12 33.37 3.09
N ALA A 435 -6.60 34.48 2.56
CA ALA A 435 -6.23 35.64 3.36
C ALA A 435 -7.46 36.40 3.91
N SER A 436 -8.51 36.51 3.10
CA SER A 436 -9.76 37.18 3.44
C SER A 436 -10.75 36.20 4.05
N GLU A 437 -11.56 36.67 4.98
CA GLU A 437 -12.68 35.91 5.52
C GLU A 437 -13.88 35.97 4.56
N SER A 438 -14.51 34.82 4.34
CA SER A 438 -15.77 34.66 3.62
C SER A 438 -16.67 33.62 4.33
N GLY A 439 -17.91 33.48 3.89
CA GLY A 439 -18.84 32.51 4.44
C GLY A 439 -19.76 31.90 3.38
N ALA A 440 -20.02 30.60 3.48
CA ALA A 440 -21.03 29.91 2.68
C ALA A 440 -22.26 29.59 3.54
N ASP A 441 -23.41 30.13 3.15
CA ASP A 441 -24.68 29.88 3.81
C ASP A 441 -25.32 28.57 3.31
N TYR A 442 -25.84 27.80 4.24
CA TYR A 442 -26.53 26.54 4.02
C TYR A 442 -27.83 26.50 4.81
N LYS A 443 -28.96 26.52 4.11
CA LYS A 443 -30.24 26.18 4.71
C LYS A 443 -30.31 24.66 4.85
N VAL A 444 -30.55 24.16 6.07
CA VAL A 444 -30.65 22.71 6.32
C VAL A 444 -31.68 22.09 5.36
N ASP A 445 -31.28 21.00 4.69
CA ASP A 445 -32.10 20.25 3.74
C ASP A 445 -32.36 18.82 4.24
N LEU A 446 -33.54 18.59 4.80
CA LEU A 446 -33.96 17.28 5.30
C LEU A 446 -34.12 16.21 4.18
N SER A 447 -34.10 16.61 2.91
CA SER A 447 -34.25 15.69 1.78
C SER A 447 -32.96 14.98 1.36
N VAL A 448 -31.82 15.26 2.01
CA VAL A 448 -30.54 14.60 1.74
C VAL A 448 -30.67 13.09 1.96
N LYS A 449 -30.24 12.32 0.96
CA LYS A 449 -30.24 10.86 0.99
C LYS A 449 -28.88 10.33 0.59
N VAL A 450 -28.15 9.84 1.57
CA VAL A 450 -26.82 9.25 1.36
C VAL A 450 -26.99 7.86 0.74
N PHE A 451 -26.09 7.53 -0.20
CA PHE A 451 -26.12 6.31 -1.02
C PHE A 451 -27.31 6.22 -1.99
N ASP A 452 -27.91 7.35 -2.35
CA ASP A 452 -28.98 7.45 -3.34
C ASP A 452 -28.48 8.17 -4.60
N ASP A 453 -28.35 7.43 -5.71
CA ASP A 453 -28.03 7.96 -7.05
C ASP A 453 -29.30 8.35 -7.84
N GLY A 454 -30.44 8.47 -7.16
CA GLY A 454 -31.76 8.70 -7.74
C GLY A 454 -32.56 7.41 -7.98
N GLN A 455 -32.03 6.25 -7.62
CA GLN A 455 -32.70 4.95 -7.71
C GLN A 455 -33.20 4.40 -6.35
N GLY A 456 -33.04 5.16 -5.26
CA GLY A 456 -33.65 4.84 -3.96
C GLY A 456 -32.76 4.04 -3.00
N GLY A 457 -31.51 4.45 -2.81
CA GLY A 457 -30.62 3.88 -1.79
C GLY A 457 -30.72 4.55 -0.41
N GLU A 458 -30.22 3.86 0.62
CA GLU A 458 -30.15 4.36 2.01
C GLU A 458 -28.81 3.98 2.65
N LEU A 459 -28.18 4.91 3.37
CA LEU A 459 -27.00 4.66 4.19
C LEU A 459 -27.34 3.80 5.41
N ASP A 460 -26.55 2.75 5.61
CA ASP A 460 -26.49 2.00 6.85
C ASP A 460 -25.09 2.15 7.44
N ARG A 461 -24.96 2.74 8.64
CA ARG A 461 -23.66 2.95 9.28
C ARG A 461 -22.96 1.64 9.64
N MET A 462 -23.68 0.53 9.79
CA MET A 462 -23.09 -0.79 9.98
C MET A 462 -22.52 -1.37 8.65
N HIS A 463 -22.87 -0.74 7.52
CA HIS A 463 -22.50 -1.15 6.18
C HIS A 463 -22.08 0.08 5.35
N MET A 464 -20.99 0.74 5.75
CA MET A 464 -20.53 2.01 5.16
C MET A 464 -19.84 1.83 3.81
N THR A 465 -20.53 1.19 2.87
CA THR A 465 -19.99 0.99 1.52
C THR A 465 -20.99 1.24 0.43
N TRP A 466 -20.53 1.95 -0.59
CA TRP A 466 -21.32 2.25 -1.74
C TRP A 466 -20.45 2.52 -2.96
N ASP A 467 -20.90 2.02 -4.12
CA ASP A 467 -20.20 2.16 -5.40
C ASP A 467 -20.98 3.04 -6.40
N GLY A 468 -22.11 3.63 -5.97
CA GLY A 468 -22.90 4.58 -6.76
C GLY A 468 -22.36 6.01 -6.73
N ASP A 469 -23.01 6.90 -7.47
CA ASP A 469 -22.62 8.31 -7.62
C ASP A 469 -23.28 9.20 -6.55
N MET A 470 -22.49 9.82 -5.67
CA MET A 470 -22.97 10.67 -4.56
C MET A 470 -23.70 11.93 -5.03
N THR A 471 -23.45 12.34 -6.28
CA THR A 471 -23.89 13.63 -6.81
C THR A 471 -25.38 13.93 -6.60
N PRO A 472 -26.34 13.04 -6.95
CA PRO A 472 -27.76 13.36 -6.88
C PRO A 472 -28.31 13.45 -5.45
N GLY A 473 -27.89 12.54 -4.57
CA GLY A 473 -28.42 12.40 -3.21
C GLY A 473 -27.76 13.29 -2.17
N VAL A 474 -26.50 13.70 -2.42
CA VAL A 474 -25.65 14.40 -1.45
C VAL A 474 -25.03 15.68 -2.06
N ASP A 475 -24.14 15.57 -3.06
CA ASP A 475 -23.32 16.71 -3.52
C ASP A 475 -24.16 17.91 -3.96
N LYS A 476 -25.20 17.68 -4.78
CA LYS A 476 -26.11 18.75 -5.25
C LYS A 476 -26.82 19.50 -4.12
N LYS A 477 -26.94 18.87 -2.95
CA LYS A 477 -27.69 19.34 -1.79
C LYS A 477 -26.80 19.78 -0.63
N GLY A 478 -25.48 19.78 -0.82
CA GLY A 478 -24.51 20.13 0.22
C GLY A 478 -23.60 21.29 -0.18
N LEU A 479 -22.80 21.75 0.79
CA LEU A 479 -21.68 22.64 0.52
C LEU A 479 -20.49 21.78 0.08
N THR A 480 -20.12 21.86 -1.20
CA THR A 480 -19.00 21.08 -1.72
C THR A 480 -17.73 21.91 -1.79
N PHE A 481 -16.60 21.25 -1.55
CA PHE A 481 -15.27 21.80 -1.72
C PHE A 481 -14.41 20.77 -2.43
N THR A 482 -13.86 21.10 -3.60
CA THR A 482 -13.12 20.12 -4.42
C THR A 482 -11.68 20.57 -4.63
N SER A 483 -10.75 19.64 -4.48
CA SER A 483 -9.32 19.88 -4.64
C SER A 483 -8.90 20.03 -6.10
N ALA A 484 -7.66 20.48 -6.32
CA ALA A 484 -6.92 20.17 -7.56
C ALA A 484 -6.83 18.64 -7.79
N PRO A 485 -6.58 18.16 -9.03
CA PRO A 485 -6.40 16.73 -9.28
C PRO A 485 -5.25 16.13 -8.47
N LEU A 486 -5.42 14.90 -8.05
CA LEU A 486 -4.40 14.10 -7.40
C LEU A 486 -3.35 13.63 -8.41
N PHE A 487 -2.10 13.75 -8.00
CA PHE A 487 -0.95 13.42 -8.83
C PHE A 487 -0.40 12.03 -8.49
N ARG A 488 -0.78 11.03 -9.32
CA ARG A 488 -0.50 9.58 -9.12
C ARG A 488 0.95 9.22 -8.78
N MET A 489 1.90 10.11 -9.01
CA MET A 489 3.31 9.82 -8.80
C MET A 489 3.68 9.61 -7.31
N TYR A 490 2.84 10.10 -6.38
CA TYR A 490 2.92 9.80 -4.93
C TYR A 490 1.96 8.69 -4.49
N GLN A 491 1.53 7.84 -5.43
CA GLN A 491 0.55 6.75 -5.27
C GLN A 491 -0.83 7.12 -4.69
N ASN A 492 -1.09 8.41 -4.41
CA ASN A 492 -2.39 8.94 -3.98
C ASN A 492 -3.03 8.13 -2.84
N GLU A 493 -2.25 7.71 -1.85
CA GLU A 493 -2.76 6.95 -0.72
C GLU A 493 -3.00 7.85 0.48
N ILE A 494 -4.16 7.64 1.12
CA ILE A 494 -4.40 8.09 2.48
C ILE A 494 -4.53 6.88 3.39
N THR A 495 -3.89 6.93 4.56
CA THR A 495 -4.05 5.90 5.58
C THR A 495 -3.99 6.57 6.95
N GLY A 496 -5.13 6.63 7.65
CA GLY A 496 -5.21 7.24 8.97
C GLY A 496 -6.55 7.88 9.28
N THR A 497 -6.57 8.69 10.34
CA THR A 497 -7.72 9.51 10.76
C THR A 497 -7.65 10.87 10.08
N THR A 498 -8.78 11.43 9.62
CA THR A 498 -8.83 12.78 9.02
C THR A 498 -9.44 13.77 10.01
N PRO A 499 -8.65 14.58 10.75
CA PRO A 499 -9.15 15.66 11.58
C PRO A 499 -9.86 16.75 10.76
N VAL A 500 -10.89 17.33 11.36
CA VAL A 500 -11.75 18.37 10.78
C VAL A 500 -11.85 19.53 11.77
N ASP A 501 -11.56 20.75 11.32
CA ASP A 501 -11.67 21.99 12.08
C ASP A 501 -12.59 22.96 11.29
N LEU A 502 -13.84 23.14 11.74
CA LEU A 502 -14.82 24.04 11.08
C LEU A 502 -15.16 25.23 11.97
N TRP A 503 -15.19 26.41 11.36
CA TRP A 503 -15.77 27.61 11.97
C TRP A 503 -17.15 27.84 11.39
N VAL A 504 -18.16 27.89 12.26
CA VAL A 504 -19.55 27.94 11.84
C VAL A 504 -20.39 28.86 12.72
N SER A 505 -21.44 29.46 12.16
CA SER A 505 -22.52 30.08 12.92
C SER A 505 -23.86 29.52 12.47
N CYS A 506 -24.90 29.67 13.28
CA CYS A 506 -26.23 29.16 12.99
C CYS A 506 -27.29 30.18 13.42
N THR A 507 -28.36 30.29 12.64
CA THR A 507 -29.53 31.11 13.01
C THR A 507 -30.29 30.55 14.22
N GLN A 508 -29.97 29.32 14.63
CA GLN A 508 -30.47 28.66 15.83
C GLN A 508 -29.31 28.32 16.78
N LYS A 509 -29.65 27.78 17.96
CA LYS A 509 -28.68 27.46 19.00
C LYS A 509 -27.89 26.18 18.74
N ASP A 510 -28.33 25.35 17.80
CA ASP A 510 -27.72 24.06 17.51
C ASP A 510 -27.93 23.67 16.04
N ALA A 511 -27.07 22.76 15.56
CA ALA A 511 -27.18 22.07 14.28
C ALA A 511 -26.27 20.83 14.28
N ASP A 512 -26.63 19.84 13.46
CA ASP A 512 -25.77 18.71 13.14
C ASP A 512 -24.89 19.06 11.94
N PHE A 513 -23.65 18.56 11.95
CA PHE A 513 -22.67 18.73 10.88
C PHE A 513 -22.21 17.35 10.45
N ILE A 514 -22.42 16.99 9.20
CA ILE A 514 -22.05 15.69 8.63
C ILE A 514 -21.18 15.96 7.41
N LEU A 515 -19.94 15.49 7.46
CA LEU A 515 -18.95 15.72 6.42
C LEU A 515 -18.59 14.39 5.73
N PHE A 516 -18.68 14.39 4.41
CA PHE A 516 -18.29 13.27 3.56
C PHE A 516 -16.96 13.56 2.87
N LEU A 517 -16.07 12.57 2.85
CA LEU A 517 -14.91 12.53 1.97
C LEU A 517 -15.26 11.69 0.76
N GLU A 518 -14.97 12.22 -0.42
CA GLU A 518 -15.33 11.63 -1.69
C GLU A 518 -14.15 11.63 -2.68
N GLU A 519 -14.12 10.61 -3.55
CA GLU A 519 -13.28 10.57 -4.74
C GLU A 519 -14.10 11.05 -5.94
N VAL A 520 -13.69 12.15 -6.56
CA VAL A 520 -14.29 12.64 -7.81
C VAL A 520 -13.43 12.17 -8.97
N PHE A 521 -13.96 11.29 -9.82
CA PHE A 521 -13.23 10.75 -10.97
C PHE A 521 -13.03 11.82 -12.07
N PRO A 522 -12.09 11.61 -13.01
CA PRO A 522 -11.90 12.51 -14.14
C PRO A 522 -13.14 12.72 -15.03
N ASP A 523 -14.11 11.80 -14.99
CA ASP A 523 -15.39 11.90 -15.72
C ASP A 523 -16.47 12.67 -14.94
N GLY A 524 -16.17 13.15 -13.74
CA GLY A 524 -17.07 13.94 -12.89
C GLY A 524 -17.91 13.14 -11.90
N ARG A 525 -17.93 11.80 -11.96
CA ARG A 525 -18.66 10.97 -10.99
C ARG A 525 -18.04 11.10 -9.60
N SER A 526 -18.88 11.25 -8.56
CA SER A 526 -18.43 11.31 -7.17
C SER A 526 -18.67 9.99 -6.44
N LYS A 527 -17.67 9.49 -5.72
CA LYS A 527 -17.75 8.22 -4.96
C LYS A 527 -17.44 8.45 -3.49
N TYR A 528 -18.27 7.87 -2.61
CA TYR A 528 -18.03 7.83 -1.16
C TYR A 528 -16.69 7.17 -0.79
N VAL A 529 -15.95 7.80 0.12
CA VAL A 529 -14.72 7.24 0.74
C VAL A 529 -14.92 7.00 2.23
N THR A 530 -15.18 8.04 3.01
CA THR A 530 -15.45 7.96 4.46
C THR A 530 -16.28 9.16 4.92
N MET A 531 -16.71 9.18 6.18
CA MET A 531 -17.47 10.29 6.76
C MET A 531 -17.26 10.46 8.26
N GLY A 532 -17.70 11.61 8.77
CA GLY A 532 -17.70 11.96 10.18
C GLY A 532 -18.78 12.97 10.48
N CYS A 533 -19.12 13.14 11.76
CA CYS A 533 -20.13 14.10 12.17
C CYS A 533 -19.88 14.67 13.57
N GLN A 534 -20.55 15.80 13.86
CA GLN A 534 -20.60 16.43 15.17
C GLN A 534 -21.89 17.24 15.32
N ARG A 535 -22.47 17.20 16.54
CA ARG A 535 -23.53 18.13 16.94
C ARG A 535 -22.91 19.34 17.62
N ALA A 536 -23.29 20.55 17.22
CA ALA A 536 -22.63 21.76 17.70
C ALA A 536 -22.80 22.01 19.21
N SER A 537 -23.90 21.59 19.82
CA SER A 537 -24.04 21.62 21.29
C SER A 537 -23.08 20.67 22.02
N HIS A 538 -22.48 19.69 21.34
CA HIS A 538 -21.48 18.77 21.88
C HIS A 538 -20.03 19.17 21.55
N ARG A 539 -19.78 20.42 21.12
CA ARG A 539 -18.45 20.93 20.73
C ARG A 539 -17.41 21.00 21.86
N THR A 540 -17.81 20.82 23.11
CA THR A 540 -16.87 20.77 24.24
C THR A 540 -15.93 19.57 24.09
N SER A 541 -14.63 19.82 24.16
CA SER A 541 -13.58 18.80 24.08
C SER A 541 -12.81 18.67 25.39
N GLU A 542 -12.26 17.48 25.61
CA GLU A 542 -11.36 17.20 26.72
C GLU A 542 -10.14 16.41 26.23
N PRO A 543 -8.96 16.57 26.86
CA PRO A 543 -7.78 15.82 26.46
C PRO A 543 -7.95 14.33 26.79
N ARG A 544 -7.65 13.47 25.81
CA ARG A 544 -7.55 12.02 25.99
C ARG A 544 -6.39 11.47 25.16
N GLU A 545 -5.40 10.90 25.84
CA GLU A 545 -4.11 10.53 25.23
C GLU A 545 -4.27 9.63 23.98
N ALA A 546 -4.99 8.50 24.09
CA ALA A 546 -5.17 7.58 22.97
C ALA A 546 -5.93 8.19 21.78
N TRP A 547 -6.81 9.17 22.02
CA TRP A 547 -7.51 9.89 20.95
C TRP A 547 -6.59 10.89 20.26
N ASN A 548 -5.84 11.67 21.05
CA ASN A 548 -4.88 12.65 20.56
C ASN A 548 -3.77 11.96 19.74
N GLU A 549 -3.25 10.82 20.21
CA GLU A 549 -2.26 10.03 19.47
C GLU A 549 -2.79 9.55 18.12
N CYS A 550 -4.09 9.24 18.03
CA CYS A 550 -4.76 8.79 16.81
C CYS A 550 -5.28 9.95 15.93
N GLY A 551 -4.92 11.20 16.24
CA GLY A 551 -5.27 12.37 15.45
C GLY A 551 -6.75 12.78 15.56
N ALA A 552 -7.39 12.56 16.71
CA ALA A 552 -8.78 12.94 16.93
C ALA A 552 -8.99 13.71 18.24
N THR A 553 -10.01 14.57 18.24
CA THR A 553 -10.47 15.31 19.43
C THR A 553 -11.53 14.51 20.17
N TYR A 554 -11.36 14.32 21.47
CA TYR A 554 -12.35 13.64 22.31
C TYR A 554 -13.43 14.59 22.81
N HIS A 555 -14.69 14.18 22.62
CA HIS A 555 -15.88 14.89 23.09
C HIS A 555 -16.59 14.06 24.17
N PRO A 556 -16.61 14.52 25.44
CA PRO A 556 -17.27 13.79 26.52
C PRO A 556 -18.78 13.65 26.33
N CYS A 557 -19.42 14.65 25.71
CA CYS A 557 -20.85 14.74 25.48
C CYS A 557 -21.71 14.68 26.75
N MET A 558 -21.30 15.41 27.79
CA MET A 558 -22.05 15.52 29.05
C MET A 558 -23.20 16.53 28.92
N ARG A 559 -24.28 16.34 29.69
CA ARG A 559 -25.45 17.24 29.69
C ARG A 559 -25.08 18.68 30.05
N ALA A 560 -24.29 18.87 31.10
CA ALA A 560 -23.91 20.21 31.55
C ALA A 560 -23.12 20.99 30.47
N ASP A 561 -22.27 20.31 29.71
CA ASP A 561 -21.54 20.92 28.60
C ASP A 561 -22.48 21.26 27.44
N MET A 562 -23.41 20.36 27.12
CA MET A 562 -24.41 20.58 26.09
C MET A 562 -25.29 21.79 26.41
N GLU A 563 -25.80 21.89 27.64
CA GLU A 563 -26.62 23.01 28.11
C GLU A 563 -25.85 24.34 28.06
N ARG A 564 -24.60 24.37 28.55
CA ARG A 564 -23.72 25.56 28.44
C ARG A 564 -23.57 25.98 26.98
N CYS A 565 -23.29 25.04 26.09
CA CYS A 565 -23.12 25.32 24.67
C CYS A 565 -24.40 25.87 24.00
N LEU A 566 -25.59 25.42 24.42
CA LEU A 566 -26.88 25.95 23.97
C LEU A 566 -27.20 27.34 24.55
N GLU A 567 -26.71 27.65 25.75
CA GLU A 567 -26.82 28.97 26.37
C GLU A 567 -25.93 29.99 25.66
N GLU A 568 -24.68 29.62 25.35
CA GLU A 568 -23.74 30.42 24.55
C GLU A 568 -24.30 30.75 23.16
N GLY A 569 -25.05 29.82 22.56
CA GLY A 569 -25.63 29.97 21.23
C GLY A 569 -24.61 29.82 20.10
N MET A 570 -25.04 30.17 18.88
CA MET A 570 -24.24 30.09 17.65
C MET A 570 -24.49 31.31 16.73
N ASP A 571 -24.95 32.44 17.29
CA ASP A 571 -25.14 33.70 16.54
C ASP A 571 -23.81 34.33 16.10
N LYS A 572 -22.70 33.83 16.64
CA LYS A 572 -21.32 34.17 16.28
C LYS A 572 -20.56 32.90 15.87
N PRO A 573 -19.43 33.02 15.15
CA PRO A 573 -18.58 31.87 14.84
C PRO A 573 -18.22 31.06 16.09
N VAL A 574 -18.49 29.76 16.05
CA VAL A 574 -18.02 28.76 17.00
C VAL A 574 -17.12 27.76 16.29
N HIS A 575 -16.17 27.19 17.02
CA HIS A 575 -15.23 26.21 16.50
C HIS A 575 -15.74 24.80 16.75
N LEU A 576 -15.84 24.00 15.70
CA LEU A 576 -16.17 22.59 15.73
C LEU A 576 -14.93 21.78 15.36
N GLN A 577 -14.60 20.79 16.17
CA GLN A 577 -13.48 19.89 15.96
C GLN A 577 -14.00 18.48 15.98
N PHE A 578 -13.76 17.69 14.94
CA PHE A 578 -14.10 16.28 14.91
C PHE A 578 -13.20 15.55 13.91
N HIS A 579 -13.54 14.32 13.54
CA HIS A 579 -12.78 13.53 12.58
C HIS A 579 -13.70 12.72 11.68
N LEU A 580 -13.19 12.36 10.51
CA LEU A 580 -13.78 11.30 9.69
C LEU A 580 -13.27 9.94 10.17
N GLU A 581 -14.10 8.90 10.04
CA GLU A 581 -13.72 7.53 10.37
C GLU A 581 -12.46 7.13 9.60
N PRO A 582 -11.48 6.47 10.26
CA PRO A 582 -10.19 6.16 9.65
C PRO A 582 -10.35 5.18 8.49
N ILE A 583 -9.50 5.36 7.48
CA ILE A 583 -9.50 4.51 6.29
C ILE A 583 -8.08 4.37 5.74
N SER A 584 -7.81 3.26 5.04
CA SER A 584 -6.67 3.10 4.14
C SER A 584 -7.18 2.98 2.72
N TYR A 585 -6.91 3.97 1.86
CA TYR A 585 -7.53 4.14 0.55
C TYR A 585 -6.57 4.73 -0.48
N VAL A 586 -6.49 4.10 -1.66
CA VAL A 586 -5.75 4.61 -2.83
C VAL A 586 -6.73 5.24 -3.83
N PHE A 587 -6.56 6.53 -4.10
CA PHE A 587 -7.34 7.24 -5.11
C PHE A 587 -6.81 6.96 -6.52
N GLN A 588 -7.70 6.95 -7.52
CA GLN A 588 -7.33 6.80 -8.91
C GLN A 588 -6.56 8.03 -9.44
N LYS A 589 -5.81 7.79 -10.52
CA LYS A 589 -5.05 8.85 -11.20
C LYS A 589 -5.99 9.94 -11.72
N GLY A 590 -5.69 11.20 -11.41
CA GLY A 590 -6.43 12.36 -11.91
C GLY A 590 -7.76 12.57 -11.20
N SER A 591 -8.14 11.72 -10.25
CA SER A 591 -9.26 11.98 -9.37
C SER A 591 -8.98 13.19 -8.48
N ARG A 592 -10.03 13.78 -7.92
CA ARG A 592 -9.95 14.87 -6.93
C ARG A 592 -10.49 14.36 -5.60
N ILE A 593 -10.11 15.04 -4.54
CA ILE A 593 -10.73 14.92 -3.23
C ILE A 593 -11.87 15.93 -3.18
N ARG A 594 -13.07 15.48 -2.82
CA ARG A 594 -14.19 16.36 -2.50
C ARG A 594 -14.60 16.17 -1.05
N LEU A 595 -14.91 17.30 -0.42
CA LEU A 595 -15.66 17.33 0.81
C LEU A 595 -17.07 17.81 0.53
N THR A 596 -18.06 17.14 1.10
CA THR A 596 -19.44 17.60 1.08
C THR A 596 -19.96 17.72 2.50
N LEU A 597 -20.28 18.95 2.92
CA LEU A 597 -20.93 19.23 4.20
C LEU A 597 -22.44 19.31 4.01
N VAL A 598 -23.16 18.54 4.82
CA VAL A 598 -24.61 18.64 5.01
C VAL A 598 -24.93 18.71 6.51
N CYS A 599 -26.17 19.07 6.84
CA CYS A 599 -26.63 19.15 8.23
C CYS A 599 -27.73 18.14 8.56
N SER A 600 -28.05 17.24 7.63
CA SER A 600 -29.04 16.17 7.83
C SER A 600 -28.78 14.97 6.91
N ALA A 601 -29.08 13.78 7.41
CA ALA A 601 -29.16 12.54 6.66
C ALA A 601 -30.10 11.56 7.40
N GLU A 602 -31.41 11.78 7.28
CA GLU A 602 -32.46 11.09 8.05
C GLU A 602 -32.51 9.56 7.87
N THR A 603 -31.87 9.04 6.82
CA THR A 603 -31.72 7.58 6.61
C THR A 603 -30.75 6.94 7.60
N ALA A 604 -29.82 7.71 8.18
CA ALA A 604 -28.77 7.23 9.07
C ALA A 604 -28.74 7.88 10.45
N PHE A 605 -29.25 9.12 10.60
CA PHE A 605 -29.20 9.87 11.85
C PHE A 605 -30.56 10.40 12.28
N GLN A 606 -30.69 10.69 13.58
CA GLN A 606 -31.81 11.41 14.17
C GLN A 606 -31.48 12.89 14.32
N HIS A 607 -32.43 13.74 13.92
CA HIS A 607 -32.29 15.19 13.95
C HIS A 607 -33.44 15.85 14.72
N ASN A 608 -33.75 15.40 15.94
CA ASN A 608 -34.92 15.90 16.68
C ASN A 608 -34.76 17.37 17.15
N ILE A 609 -33.58 17.96 16.96
CA ILE A 609 -33.32 19.39 17.20
C ILE A 609 -33.99 20.31 16.16
N TYR A 610 -34.39 19.78 14.99
CA TYR A 610 -34.95 20.58 13.91
C TYR A 610 -36.48 20.69 13.98
N ASP A 611 -36.96 21.92 13.76
CA ASP A 611 -38.36 22.20 13.44
C ASP A 611 -38.52 22.25 11.91
N PRO A 612 -39.27 21.33 11.28
CA PRO A 612 -39.45 21.30 9.83
C PRO A 612 -40.05 22.59 9.25
N GLU A 613 -40.84 23.34 10.03
CA GLU A 613 -41.44 24.61 9.61
C GLU A 613 -40.47 25.79 9.75
N ASN A 614 -39.37 25.60 10.50
CA ASN A 614 -38.38 26.62 10.78
C ASN A 614 -36.97 26.00 10.86
N LEU A 615 -36.45 25.54 9.73
CA LEU A 615 -35.11 24.94 9.68
C LEU A 615 -34.00 25.99 9.90
N PRO A 616 -32.84 25.64 10.50
CA PRO A 616 -31.75 26.59 10.64
C PRO A 616 -31.06 26.92 9.30
N THR A 617 -30.47 28.11 9.23
CA THR A 617 -29.42 28.42 8.25
C THR A 617 -28.08 28.45 8.99
N VAL A 618 -27.12 27.69 8.47
CA VAL A 618 -25.74 27.63 8.95
C VAL A 618 -24.86 28.46 8.02
N THR A 619 -23.89 29.17 8.56
CA THR A 619 -22.81 29.82 7.79
C THR A 619 -21.51 29.11 8.11
N LEU A 620 -20.83 28.58 7.08
CA LEU A 620 -19.49 27.99 7.19
C LEU A 620 -18.45 29.03 6.79
N TYR A 621 -17.56 29.39 7.71
CA TYR A 621 -16.55 30.41 7.48
C TYR A 621 -15.31 29.84 6.76
N GLN A 622 -14.73 30.64 5.88
CA GLN A 622 -13.53 30.33 5.11
C GLN A 622 -12.54 31.49 5.21
N GLY A 623 -11.24 31.18 5.21
CA GLY A 623 -10.18 32.20 5.26
C GLY A 623 -10.14 33.07 6.52
N GLY A 624 -9.27 34.08 6.51
CA GLY A 624 -9.17 35.06 7.59
C GLY A 624 -8.87 34.45 8.98
N ASP A 625 -9.51 34.97 10.03
CA ASP A 625 -9.34 34.47 11.40
C ASP A 625 -10.13 33.17 11.63
N HIS A 626 -11.24 32.97 10.91
CA HIS A 626 -12.13 31.81 10.99
C HIS A 626 -11.95 30.83 9.82
N ALA A 627 -10.71 30.49 9.48
CA ALA A 627 -10.43 29.60 8.36
C ALA A 627 -10.74 28.14 8.72
N SER A 628 -11.81 27.58 8.16
CA SER A 628 -12.11 26.15 8.23
C SER A 628 -11.13 25.33 7.38
N PHE A 629 -10.70 24.17 7.88
CA PHE A 629 -9.79 23.27 7.18
C PHE A 629 -9.99 21.81 7.62
N ILE A 630 -9.42 20.91 6.82
CA ILE A 630 -9.24 19.51 7.18
C ILE A 630 -7.76 19.13 7.13
N ARG A 631 -7.40 18.04 7.79
CA ARG A 631 -6.07 17.44 7.67
C ARG A 631 -6.17 16.04 7.10
N ILE A 632 -5.56 15.81 5.94
CA ILE A 632 -5.61 14.53 5.24
C ILE A 632 -4.31 13.74 5.49
N PRO A 633 -4.38 12.47 5.95
CA PRO A 633 -3.23 11.64 6.27
C PRO A 633 -2.66 10.94 5.02
N PHE A 634 -1.99 11.69 4.15
CA PHE A 634 -1.30 11.09 3.00
C PHE A 634 -0.12 10.23 3.43
N VAL A 635 0.20 9.18 2.67
CA VAL A 635 1.32 8.29 2.98
C VAL A 635 2.56 8.66 2.16
N GLU A 636 3.68 8.95 2.83
CA GLU A 636 4.99 9.00 2.20
C GLU A 636 5.53 7.58 2.03
N HIS A 637 5.48 7.06 0.81
CA HIS A 637 5.87 5.68 0.54
C HIS A 637 7.36 5.42 0.83
N THR A 638 7.67 4.49 1.74
CA THR A 638 9.04 4.21 2.19
C THR A 638 9.43 2.76 1.96
N GLU A 639 10.65 2.53 1.44
CA GLU A 639 11.20 1.18 1.31
C GLU A 639 11.59 0.62 2.68
N ASN A 640 10.75 -0.27 3.19
CA ASN A 640 10.94 -0.88 4.50
C ASN A 640 10.78 -2.39 4.50
N VAL A 641 10.50 -3.03 3.36
CA VAL A 641 10.35 -4.49 3.27
C VAL A 641 11.36 -5.10 2.31
N TYR A 642 12.15 -6.06 2.77
CA TYR A 642 13.25 -6.66 2.03
C TYR A 642 13.03 -8.18 1.97
N ASN A 643 12.99 -8.74 0.76
CA ASN A 643 12.84 -10.18 0.56
C ASN A 643 14.20 -10.81 0.28
N GLY A 644 14.42 -12.02 0.77
CA GLY A 644 15.72 -12.66 0.57
C GLY A 644 15.78 -14.09 1.04
N THR A 645 16.96 -14.65 0.95
CA THR A 645 17.32 -15.90 1.62
C THR A 645 17.87 -15.57 3.01
N VAL A 646 17.40 -16.30 4.01
CA VAL A 646 17.75 -16.15 5.42
C VAL A 646 18.43 -17.43 5.88
N GLU A 647 19.56 -17.29 6.56
CA GLU A 647 20.23 -18.36 7.29
C GLU A 647 20.01 -18.09 8.78
N LEU A 648 19.19 -18.91 9.45
CA LEU A 648 18.82 -18.76 10.86
C LEU A 648 18.80 -20.15 11.51
N ASP A 649 19.45 -20.31 12.67
CA ASP A 649 19.53 -21.56 13.43
C ASP A 649 20.00 -22.79 12.62
N GLY A 650 20.87 -22.57 11.63
CA GLY A 650 21.40 -23.63 10.76
C GLY A 650 20.44 -24.08 9.65
N GLU A 651 19.26 -23.46 9.52
CA GLU A 651 18.35 -23.63 8.40
C GLU A 651 18.48 -22.46 7.42
N THR A 652 18.43 -22.75 6.12
CA THR A 652 18.43 -21.75 5.05
C THR A 652 17.12 -21.81 4.30
N GLY A 653 16.43 -20.67 4.17
CA GLY A 653 15.14 -20.60 3.51
C GLY A 653 14.77 -19.16 3.12
N PRO A 654 13.66 -18.96 2.39
CA PRO A 654 13.19 -17.62 2.07
C PRO A 654 12.71 -16.91 3.34
N GLY A 655 12.87 -15.59 3.36
CA GLY A 655 12.32 -14.74 4.41
C GLY A 655 12.21 -13.27 4.03
N THR A 656 11.52 -12.54 4.89
CA THR A 656 11.18 -11.13 4.68
C THR A 656 11.59 -10.32 5.91
N LEU A 657 12.38 -9.27 5.72
CA LEU A 657 12.69 -8.29 6.74
C LEU A 657 11.81 -7.04 6.59
N TYR A 658 11.21 -6.60 7.68
CA TYR A 658 10.41 -5.38 7.79
C TYR A 658 11.10 -4.43 8.76
N PHE A 659 11.45 -3.23 8.33
CA PHE A 659 12.17 -2.27 9.15
C PHE A 659 11.30 -1.04 9.43
N PHE A 660 10.78 -0.93 10.66
CA PHE A 660 10.09 0.26 11.13
C PHE A 660 10.95 1.03 12.14
N ASN A 661 10.51 2.21 12.57
CA ASN A 661 11.28 3.06 13.47
C ASN A 661 11.56 2.41 14.84
N LYS A 662 10.57 1.74 15.44
CA LYS A 662 10.76 1.10 16.76
C LYS A 662 11.33 -0.30 16.60
N HIS A 663 10.74 -1.11 15.73
CA HIS A 663 11.08 -2.52 15.61
C HIS A 663 11.40 -2.95 14.19
N THR A 664 12.34 -3.90 14.09
CA THR A 664 12.59 -4.67 12.89
C THR A 664 12.00 -6.06 13.08
N TYR A 665 11.27 -6.54 12.08
CA TYR A 665 10.65 -7.85 12.08
C TYR A 665 11.24 -8.71 10.99
N LEU A 666 11.63 -9.93 11.33
CA LEU A 666 12.03 -10.96 10.39
C LEU A 666 10.92 -12.02 10.33
N TYR A 667 10.35 -12.24 9.15
CA TYR A 667 9.51 -13.40 8.88
C TYR A 667 10.34 -14.45 8.13
N ALA A 668 10.70 -15.53 8.80
CA ALA A 668 11.51 -16.62 8.23
C ALA A 668 11.08 -17.97 8.81
N ASN A 669 11.21 -19.05 8.02
CA ASN A 669 10.80 -20.40 8.42
C ASN A 669 9.36 -20.50 8.98
N GLY A 670 8.48 -19.65 8.46
CA GLY A 670 7.09 -19.56 8.88
C GLY A 670 6.84 -18.88 10.23
N MET A 671 7.84 -18.22 10.83
CA MET A 671 7.76 -17.54 12.12
C MET A 671 8.16 -16.07 12.02
N TRP A 672 7.54 -15.25 12.88
CA TRP A 672 7.96 -13.88 13.11
C TRP A 672 9.02 -13.84 14.21
N HIS A 673 10.01 -12.97 14.01
CA HIS A 673 11.01 -12.59 14.98
C HIS A 673 11.03 -11.07 15.12
N ARG A 674 10.97 -10.56 16.36
CA ARG A 674 10.95 -9.11 16.62
C ARG A 674 12.24 -8.65 17.29
N TYR A 675 12.79 -7.55 16.79
CA TYR A 675 13.98 -6.91 17.33
C TYR A 675 13.76 -5.40 17.47
N GLU A 676 14.43 -4.76 18.41
CA GLU A 676 14.53 -3.30 18.46
C GLU A 676 15.35 -2.80 17.26
N SER A 677 14.82 -1.90 16.42
CA SER A 677 15.48 -1.47 15.17
C SER A 677 16.86 -0.85 15.39
N ASN A 678 17.01 -0.10 16.48
CA ASN A 678 18.28 0.52 16.88
C ASN A 678 19.02 -0.28 17.98
N GLY A 679 18.54 -1.50 18.27
CA GLY A 679 19.11 -2.38 19.27
C GLY A 679 20.45 -3.00 18.84
N PRO A 680 21.25 -3.52 19.78
CA PRO A 680 22.52 -4.17 19.47
C PRO A 680 22.35 -5.41 18.58
N GLU A 681 21.21 -6.10 18.64
CA GLU A 681 20.88 -7.30 17.86
C GLU A 681 20.73 -6.99 16.36
N MET A 682 20.27 -5.79 16.02
CA MET A 682 20.07 -5.35 14.63
C MET A 682 21.31 -4.70 14.01
N LYS A 683 22.44 -4.66 14.73
CA LYS A 683 23.73 -4.34 14.11
C LYS A 683 24.17 -5.49 13.23
N TYR A 684 24.67 -5.20 12.04
CA TYR A 684 25.16 -6.21 11.11
C TYR A 684 26.49 -5.81 10.49
N THR A 685 27.21 -6.82 10.02
CA THR A 685 28.41 -6.68 9.19
C THR A 685 28.16 -7.30 7.83
N MET A 686 28.86 -6.81 6.82
CA MET A 686 28.75 -7.35 5.47
C MET A 686 29.79 -8.46 5.25
N GLU A 687 29.34 -9.62 4.77
CA GLU A 687 30.18 -10.75 4.37
C GLU A 687 29.76 -11.26 2.99
N ALA A 688 30.63 -11.11 1.98
CA ALA A 688 30.36 -11.53 0.59
C ALA A 688 28.96 -11.08 0.07
N GLY A 689 28.62 -9.82 0.32
CA GLY A 689 27.34 -9.21 -0.10
C GLY A 689 26.12 -9.54 0.79
N LYS A 690 26.29 -10.38 1.82
CA LYS A 690 25.24 -10.73 2.79
C LYS A 690 25.36 -9.90 4.06
N ALA A 691 24.24 -9.60 4.71
CA ALA A 691 24.23 -8.97 6.02
C ALA A 691 24.20 -10.04 7.12
N VAL A 692 25.22 -10.07 7.97
CA VAL A 692 25.32 -10.96 9.14
C VAL A 692 24.93 -10.15 10.37
N PHE A 693 23.74 -10.40 10.91
CA PHE A 693 23.19 -9.67 12.05
C PHE A 693 23.69 -10.25 13.37
N ALA A 694 23.93 -9.38 14.35
CA ALA A 694 24.32 -9.75 15.71
C ALA A 694 23.26 -10.62 16.41
N ALA A 695 21.99 -10.54 15.96
CA ALA A 695 20.90 -11.43 16.32
C ALA A 695 21.14 -12.91 15.97
N GLY A 696 22.19 -13.23 15.19
CA GLY A 696 22.57 -14.61 14.87
C GLY A 696 21.97 -15.15 13.57
N PHE A 697 21.50 -14.27 12.68
CA PHE A 697 21.01 -14.64 11.34
C PHE A 697 21.77 -13.91 10.24
N THR A 698 21.86 -14.55 9.07
CA THR A 698 22.42 -13.96 7.85
C THR A 698 21.30 -13.72 6.84
N PHE A 699 21.32 -12.55 6.18
CA PHE A 699 20.32 -12.17 5.18
C PHE A 699 20.99 -11.89 3.83
N HIS A 700 20.47 -12.51 2.77
CA HIS A 700 20.88 -12.32 1.40
C HIS A 700 19.71 -11.77 0.58
N LEU A 701 19.81 -10.52 0.15
CA LEU A 701 18.73 -9.79 -0.53
C LEU A 701 18.46 -10.34 -1.94
N GLU A 702 17.16 -10.50 -2.25
CA GLU A 702 16.66 -10.97 -3.53
C GLU A 702 15.63 -10.00 -4.13
N GLY A 703 15.93 -9.52 -5.34
CA GLY A 703 15.15 -8.51 -6.02
C GLY A 703 15.22 -7.14 -5.35
N ASN A 704 14.19 -6.32 -5.56
CA ASN A 704 14.12 -4.97 -5.01
C ASN A 704 13.30 -4.95 -3.71
N PRO A 705 13.61 -4.00 -2.80
CA PRO A 705 12.76 -3.70 -1.66
C PRO A 705 11.32 -3.36 -2.06
N LYS A 706 10.38 -3.59 -1.15
CA LYS A 706 8.98 -3.17 -1.23
C LYS A 706 8.73 -2.04 -0.24
N MET A 707 7.64 -1.31 -0.48
CA MET A 707 7.28 -0.14 0.32
C MET A 707 6.18 -0.46 1.35
N ASP A 708 6.10 0.35 2.40
CA ASP A 708 4.95 0.51 3.31
C ASP A 708 4.45 -0.77 3.98
N GLY A 709 5.39 -1.62 4.38
CA GLY A 709 5.06 -2.80 5.16
C GLY A 709 4.19 -3.79 4.39
N ILE A 710 4.23 -3.81 3.04
CA ILE A 710 3.48 -4.77 2.22
C ILE A 710 3.69 -6.18 2.78
N LEU A 711 2.59 -6.75 3.27
CA LEU A 711 2.57 -8.06 3.90
C LEU A 711 2.65 -9.10 2.80
N GLN A 712 3.66 -9.95 2.84
CA GLN A 712 3.89 -10.94 1.80
C GLN A 712 4.46 -12.22 2.39
N HIS A 713 3.91 -13.33 1.94
CA HIS A 713 4.47 -14.64 2.18
C HIS A 713 5.56 -14.89 1.12
N TYR A 714 6.81 -14.51 1.41
CA TYR A 714 7.88 -14.70 0.44
C TYR A 714 8.27 -16.17 0.35
N GLU A 715 8.00 -16.80 -0.79
CA GLU A 715 8.29 -18.23 -1.03
C GLU A 715 9.67 -18.47 -1.69
N GLY A 716 10.46 -17.40 -1.90
CA GLY A 716 11.66 -17.48 -2.73
C GLY A 716 11.34 -17.48 -4.23
N GLY A 717 12.37 -17.39 -5.08
CA GLY A 717 12.20 -17.56 -6.53
C GLY A 717 13.49 -17.35 -7.31
N ASP A 718 13.42 -17.47 -8.64
CA ASP A 718 14.50 -17.10 -9.58
C ASP A 718 14.65 -15.55 -9.67
N LYS A 719 14.66 -14.88 -8.52
CA LYS A 719 14.92 -13.45 -8.44
C LYS A 719 16.42 -13.22 -8.43
N GLU A 720 16.79 -12.07 -8.97
CA GLU A 720 18.17 -11.65 -9.02
C GLU A 720 18.68 -11.30 -7.63
N THR A 721 19.86 -11.79 -7.26
CA THR A 721 20.52 -11.48 -5.99
C THR A 721 21.37 -10.22 -6.11
N VAL A 722 21.22 -9.34 -5.13
CA VAL A 722 21.98 -8.10 -4.99
C VAL A 722 22.51 -7.98 -3.56
N PRO A 723 23.64 -7.29 -3.33
CA PRO A 723 24.16 -7.07 -1.99
C PRO A 723 23.14 -6.35 -1.10
N PHE A 724 23.05 -6.74 0.16
CA PHE A 724 22.29 -5.98 1.15
C PHE A 724 23.03 -4.65 1.45
N PRO A 725 22.33 -3.52 1.67
CA PRO A 725 23.00 -2.27 2.01
C PRO A 725 23.70 -2.36 3.36
N ALA A 726 24.98 -1.98 3.41
CA ALA A 726 25.79 -1.83 4.62
C ALA A 726 25.32 -0.68 5.51
N LYS A 727 24.75 0.36 4.90
CA LYS A 727 24.08 1.48 5.59
C LYS A 727 22.85 1.88 4.80
N ARG A 728 21.74 2.06 5.50
CA ARG A 728 20.44 2.40 4.88
C ARG A 728 20.03 3.82 5.22
N SER A 729 19.25 4.43 4.32
CA SER A 729 18.50 5.67 4.57
C SER A 729 19.29 6.79 5.26
N GLN A 730 20.56 6.97 4.88
CA GLN A 730 21.37 8.06 5.42
C GLN A 730 20.84 9.38 4.86
N ILE A 731 20.39 10.28 5.74
CA ILE A 731 19.82 11.57 5.34
C ILE A 731 20.94 12.50 4.93
N VAL A 732 20.88 12.98 3.69
CA VAL A 732 21.82 13.96 3.13
C VAL A 732 21.31 15.38 3.36
N ALA A 733 20.03 15.61 3.04
CA ALA A 733 19.38 16.90 3.19
C ALA A 733 17.85 16.77 3.21
N GLN A 734 17.19 17.77 3.76
CA GLN A 734 15.77 18.04 3.52
C GLN A 734 15.68 19.28 2.64
N VAL A 735 15.12 19.12 1.44
CA VAL A 735 15.06 20.17 0.43
C VAL A 735 13.62 20.59 0.17
N PRO A 736 13.34 21.90 0.06
CA PRO A 736 12.00 22.35 -0.26
C PRO A 736 11.59 21.86 -1.65
N VAL A 737 10.32 21.51 -1.79
CA VAL A 737 9.68 21.22 -3.08
C VAL A 737 8.74 22.37 -3.39
N THR A 738 8.87 22.95 -4.57
CA THR A 738 8.01 24.07 -4.97
C THR A 738 6.55 23.59 -5.02
N PRO A 739 5.59 24.31 -4.41
CA PRO A 739 4.18 23.97 -4.56
C PRO A 739 3.74 24.12 -6.02
N LYS A 740 2.83 23.26 -6.47
CA LYS A 740 2.17 23.38 -7.78
C LYS A 740 0.68 23.48 -7.56
N GLU A 741 0.09 24.63 -7.91
CA GLU A 741 -1.34 24.92 -7.69
C GLU A 741 -2.27 23.97 -8.47
N ASP A 742 -1.78 23.35 -9.54
CA ASP A 742 -2.53 22.42 -10.39
C ASP A 742 -2.50 20.96 -9.91
N ILE A 743 -1.79 20.65 -8.81
CA ILE A 743 -1.79 19.32 -8.19
C ILE A 743 -2.07 19.43 -6.70
N LEU A 744 -2.86 18.50 -6.16
CA LEU A 744 -3.22 18.56 -4.73
C LEU A 744 -2.07 18.15 -3.81
N PHE A 745 -1.41 17.03 -4.11
CA PHE A 745 -0.42 16.43 -3.22
C PHE A 745 0.98 16.44 -3.84
N ALA A 746 1.82 17.31 -3.31
CA ALA A 746 3.27 17.24 -3.33
C ALA A 746 3.72 17.55 -1.90
N PRO A 747 4.72 16.84 -1.33
CA PRO A 747 5.25 17.18 -0.02
C PRO A 747 5.88 18.59 -0.08
N ASP A 748 5.84 19.33 1.03
CA ASP A 748 6.53 20.63 1.18
C ASP A 748 8.05 20.47 1.19
N VAL A 749 8.53 19.30 1.61
CA VAL A 749 9.95 18.93 1.70
C VAL A 749 10.18 17.54 1.13
N LYS A 750 11.23 17.36 0.33
CA LYS A 750 11.79 16.05 -0.02
C LYS A 750 13.00 15.74 0.86
N THR A 751 12.99 14.58 1.51
CA THR A 751 14.17 14.08 2.23
C THR A 751 15.07 13.31 1.26
N LEU A 752 16.26 13.85 0.97
CA LEU A 752 17.28 13.17 0.16
C LEU A 752 18.01 12.13 1.01
N LYS A 753 17.99 10.88 0.56
CA LYS A 753 18.64 9.75 1.23
C LYS A 753 19.71 9.11 0.34
N LEU A 754 20.67 8.45 0.98
CA LEU A 754 21.56 7.51 0.30
C LEU A 754 21.56 6.13 0.98
N GLU A 755 21.85 5.11 0.18
CA GLU A 755 22.12 3.73 0.63
C GLU A 755 23.51 3.29 0.19
N VAL A 756 24.26 2.69 1.11
CA VAL A 756 25.65 2.27 0.89
C VAL A 756 25.72 0.77 0.75
N PHE A 757 26.24 0.29 -0.37
CA PHE A 757 26.56 -1.11 -0.64
C PHE A 757 28.08 -1.24 -0.63
N ALA A 758 28.62 -1.68 0.51
CA ALA A 758 30.06 -1.75 0.74
C ALA A 758 30.75 -2.75 -0.19
N SER A 759 32.03 -2.51 -0.46
CA SER A 759 32.86 -3.44 -1.22
C SER A 759 33.02 -4.78 -0.49
N GLU A 760 32.94 -5.88 -1.24
CA GLU A 760 33.04 -7.24 -0.68
C GLU A 760 34.47 -7.63 -0.27
N ASP A 761 35.49 -6.91 -0.76
CA ASP A 761 36.90 -7.13 -0.37
C ASP A 761 37.28 -6.46 0.96
N GLY A 762 36.35 -5.74 1.59
CA GLY A 762 36.56 -5.04 2.86
C GLY A 762 37.43 -3.79 2.77
N ASN A 763 37.68 -3.27 1.57
CA ASN A 763 38.46 -2.06 1.38
C ASN A 763 37.78 -0.83 2.01
N LYS A 764 38.38 -0.29 3.07
CA LYS A 764 37.89 0.90 3.80
C LYS A 764 38.08 2.23 3.05
N LYS A 765 38.76 2.21 1.91
CA LYS A 765 38.92 3.32 0.96
C LYS A 765 38.66 2.80 -0.45
N ALA A 766 37.51 2.16 -0.65
CA ALA A 766 37.14 1.64 -1.96
C ALA A 766 36.83 2.79 -2.93
N PRO A 767 37.21 2.68 -4.21
CA PRO A 767 36.65 3.56 -5.22
C PRO A 767 35.12 3.48 -5.22
N CYS A 768 34.46 4.62 -5.37
CA CYS A 768 33.02 4.76 -5.22
C CYS A 768 32.32 4.83 -6.58
N ILE A 769 31.23 4.08 -6.72
CA ILE A 769 30.28 4.18 -7.83
C ILE A 769 28.97 4.73 -7.27
N VAL A 770 28.66 5.99 -7.59
CA VAL A 770 27.40 6.61 -7.23
C VAL A 770 26.35 6.22 -8.25
N TYR A 771 25.42 5.36 -7.82
CA TYR A 771 24.28 4.94 -8.62
C TYR A 771 23.17 6.00 -8.56
N ILE A 772 22.72 6.44 -9.73
CA ILE A 772 21.62 7.39 -9.87
C ILE A 772 20.44 6.69 -10.53
N HIS A 773 19.33 6.62 -9.81
CA HIS A 773 18.14 5.92 -10.26
C HIS A 773 17.39 6.65 -11.38
N GLY A 774 16.51 5.92 -12.07
CA GLY A 774 15.60 6.48 -13.07
C GLY A 774 14.43 7.24 -12.44
N TYR A 775 13.56 7.79 -13.29
CA TYR A 775 12.43 8.67 -12.87
C TYR A 775 11.51 8.07 -11.80
N SER A 776 11.31 6.75 -11.78
CA SER A 776 10.46 6.05 -10.80
C SER A 776 11.23 5.12 -9.85
N GLY A 777 12.56 5.25 -9.81
CA GLY A 777 13.40 4.44 -8.93
C GLY A 777 13.67 5.11 -7.60
N THR A 778 14.36 4.37 -6.74
CA THR A 778 14.86 4.79 -5.43
C THR A 778 16.37 4.51 -5.33
N PRO A 779 17.05 5.02 -4.29
CA PRO A 779 18.45 4.65 -3.99
C PRO A 779 18.70 3.14 -3.94
N SER A 780 17.71 2.37 -3.47
CA SER A 780 17.83 0.93 -3.24
C SER A 780 17.58 0.08 -4.48
N ASN A 781 17.11 0.67 -5.59
CA ASN A 781 16.82 -0.05 -6.85
C ASN A 781 18.09 -0.28 -7.70
N VAL A 782 19.20 -0.66 -7.07
CA VAL A 782 20.47 -0.93 -7.76
C VAL A 782 20.35 -2.21 -8.59
N LYS A 783 20.52 -2.10 -9.91
CA LYS A 783 20.50 -3.26 -10.82
C LYS A 783 21.75 -4.13 -10.62
N LYS A 784 21.63 -5.44 -10.84
CA LYS A 784 22.74 -6.38 -10.66
C LYS A 784 24.06 -6.00 -11.33
N PRO A 785 24.12 -5.56 -12.60
CA PRO A 785 25.41 -5.22 -13.21
C PRO A 785 26.18 -4.13 -12.45
N ILE A 786 25.44 -3.22 -11.79
CA ILE A 786 26.00 -2.15 -10.96
C ILE A 786 26.32 -2.71 -9.56
N ALA A 787 25.40 -3.45 -8.96
CA ALA A 787 25.61 -4.10 -7.67
C ALA A 787 26.81 -5.06 -7.66
N ASP A 788 27.05 -5.80 -8.75
CA ASP A 788 28.20 -6.71 -8.91
C ASP A 788 29.55 -5.96 -8.93
N LEU A 789 29.58 -4.63 -9.08
CA LEU A 789 30.81 -3.84 -8.92
C LEU A 789 31.38 -3.97 -7.50
N THR A 790 30.54 -4.25 -6.50
CA THR A 790 30.99 -4.51 -5.11
C THR A 790 31.97 -5.67 -5.00
N LYS A 791 31.80 -6.71 -5.84
CA LYS A 791 32.70 -7.88 -5.96
C LYS A 791 34.05 -7.55 -6.58
N TYR A 792 34.12 -6.42 -7.28
CA TYR A 792 35.33 -5.95 -7.94
C TYR A 792 36.02 -4.84 -7.14
N GLY A 793 35.81 -4.73 -5.83
CA GLY A 793 36.55 -3.75 -5.01
C GLY A 793 35.98 -2.33 -5.04
N TYR A 794 34.74 -2.15 -5.51
CA TYR A 794 34.03 -0.87 -5.47
C TYR A 794 33.05 -0.80 -4.30
N THR A 795 32.81 0.39 -3.76
CA THR A 795 31.61 0.66 -2.95
C THR A 795 30.58 1.33 -3.85
N VAL A 796 29.35 0.80 -3.87
CA VAL A 796 28.24 1.40 -4.63
C VAL A 796 27.38 2.21 -3.68
N ILE A 797 27.06 3.46 -4.02
CA ILE A 797 26.16 4.31 -3.23
C ILE A 797 24.98 4.73 -4.09
N GLY A 798 23.78 4.26 -3.76
CA GLY A 798 22.55 4.75 -4.37
C GLY A 798 22.17 6.09 -3.74
N ILE A 799 21.79 7.08 -4.56
CA ILE A 799 21.41 8.42 -4.08
C ILE A 799 20.01 8.81 -4.54
N ASP A 800 19.32 9.61 -3.73
CA ASP A 800 18.03 10.23 -4.05
C ASP A 800 18.21 11.66 -4.58
N LEU A 801 17.23 12.14 -5.34
CA LEU A 801 17.18 13.48 -5.93
C LEU A 801 15.74 13.95 -6.10
N ARG A 802 15.48 15.26 -6.25
CA ARG A 802 14.18 15.81 -6.64
C ARG A 802 13.79 15.41 -8.07
N ASN A 803 13.39 14.16 -8.26
CA ASN A 803 12.95 13.58 -9.53
C ASN A 803 11.44 13.68 -9.78
N TYR A 804 10.65 14.21 -8.84
CA TYR A 804 9.20 14.35 -8.93
C TYR A 804 8.81 15.83 -9.13
N PRO A 805 7.71 16.12 -9.83
CA PRO A 805 7.18 17.47 -9.98
C PRO A 805 6.96 18.22 -8.67
N PRO A 806 7.22 19.55 -8.70
CA PRO A 806 8.00 20.24 -9.73
C PRO A 806 9.48 19.87 -9.65
N ASN A 807 9.97 19.13 -10.63
CA ASN A 807 11.39 18.96 -10.86
C ASN A 807 11.80 20.03 -11.86
N ALA A 808 12.27 21.18 -11.37
CA ALA A 808 12.75 22.25 -12.23
C ALA A 808 14.28 22.24 -12.24
N TYR A 809 14.90 22.27 -13.41
CA TYR A 809 16.32 22.55 -13.53
C TYR A 809 16.62 23.93 -12.93
N PRO A 810 17.69 24.09 -12.12
CA PRO A 810 18.76 23.12 -11.82
C PRO A 810 18.60 22.35 -10.49
N ASP A 811 17.42 22.25 -9.90
CA ASP A 811 17.23 21.70 -8.55
C ASP A 811 17.83 20.30 -8.36
N TYR A 812 17.50 19.37 -9.25
CA TYR A 812 18.05 18.03 -9.16
C TYR A 812 19.58 18.00 -9.40
N VAL A 813 20.15 18.98 -10.11
CA VAL A 813 21.61 19.12 -10.26
C VAL A 813 22.25 19.56 -8.95
N TYR A 814 21.61 20.47 -8.20
CA TYR A 814 22.05 20.81 -6.84
C TYR A 814 22.02 19.60 -5.92
N ASP A 815 20.98 18.76 -6.02
CA ASP A 815 20.86 17.53 -5.22
C ASP A 815 21.99 16.56 -5.54
N LEU A 816 22.26 16.34 -6.84
CA LEU A 816 23.34 15.47 -7.31
C LEU A 816 24.70 15.93 -6.75
N LYS A 817 25.03 17.21 -6.90
CA LYS A 817 26.31 17.76 -6.41
C LYS A 817 26.39 17.76 -4.89
N GLY A 818 25.29 18.06 -4.20
CA GLY A 818 25.18 17.97 -2.74
C GLY A 818 25.45 16.56 -2.22
N ASN A 819 24.90 15.54 -2.88
CA ASN A 819 25.19 14.13 -2.59
C ASN A 819 26.70 13.81 -2.76
N ILE A 820 27.34 14.24 -3.86
CA ILE A 820 28.79 14.00 -4.05
C ILE A 820 29.62 14.68 -2.95
N ARG A 821 29.30 15.93 -2.59
CA ARG A 821 30.00 16.64 -1.50
C ARG A 821 29.80 15.95 -0.16
N TYR A 822 28.59 15.50 0.14
CA TYR A 822 28.29 14.71 1.34
C TYR A 822 29.13 13.42 1.36
N ILE A 823 29.15 12.65 0.26
CA ILE A 823 29.94 11.43 0.16
C ILE A 823 31.43 11.71 0.42
N ARG A 824 31.96 12.81 -0.13
CA ARG A 824 33.36 13.21 0.05
C ARG A 824 33.66 13.64 1.49
N ALA A 825 32.75 14.40 2.11
CA ALA A 825 32.88 14.87 3.50
C ALA A 825 32.80 13.72 4.52
N HIS A 826 32.02 12.69 4.20
CA HIS A 826 31.79 11.51 5.05
C HIS A 826 32.55 10.27 4.56
N ALA A 827 33.57 10.44 3.72
CA ALA A 827 34.22 9.34 3.00
C ALA A 827 34.78 8.24 3.91
N GLU A 828 35.40 8.62 5.03
CA GLU A 828 35.91 7.67 6.04
C GLU A 828 34.77 6.83 6.64
N GLU A 829 33.65 7.47 6.96
CA GLU A 829 32.50 6.82 7.55
C GLU A 829 31.85 5.85 6.56
N LEU A 830 31.78 6.25 5.29
CA LEU A 830 31.15 5.49 4.19
C LEU A 830 32.09 4.42 3.61
N GLY A 831 33.36 4.39 4.01
CA GLY A 831 34.35 3.41 3.52
C GLY A 831 34.79 3.65 2.07
N VAL A 832 34.80 4.90 1.62
CA VAL A 832 35.13 5.27 0.23
C VAL A 832 36.38 6.13 0.13
N ASP A 833 37.04 6.08 -1.03
CA ASP A 833 38.12 7.00 -1.37
C ASP A 833 37.50 8.31 -1.94
N PRO A 834 37.66 9.46 -1.26
CA PRO A 834 37.05 10.72 -1.69
C PRO A 834 37.57 11.22 -3.04
N GLU A 835 38.70 10.72 -3.53
CA GLU A 835 39.32 11.13 -4.79
C GLU A 835 39.02 10.18 -5.97
N LYS A 836 38.23 9.12 -5.72
CA LYS A 836 37.91 8.09 -6.72
C LYS A 836 36.42 7.82 -6.78
N ILE A 837 35.66 8.79 -7.27
CA ILE A 837 34.21 8.75 -7.37
C ILE A 837 33.80 8.77 -8.85
N ALA A 838 33.10 7.74 -9.30
CA ALA A 838 32.41 7.76 -10.60
C ALA A 838 30.89 7.71 -10.40
N VAL A 839 30.15 8.13 -11.40
CA VAL A 839 28.67 8.06 -11.42
C VAL A 839 28.19 7.08 -12.47
N TYR A 840 27.11 6.37 -12.17
CA TYR A 840 26.46 5.43 -13.08
C TYR A 840 24.95 5.65 -13.01
N GLY A 841 24.34 6.01 -14.13
CA GLY A 841 22.88 5.98 -14.23
C GLY A 841 22.37 5.60 -15.62
N SER A 842 21.06 5.35 -15.70
CA SER A 842 20.36 5.15 -16.97
C SER A 842 19.10 6.01 -17.07
N SER A 843 18.66 6.36 -18.27
CA SER A 843 17.50 7.24 -18.48
C SER A 843 17.67 8.58 -17.76
N LEU A 844 16.78 8.97 -16.83
CA LEU A 844 16.99 10.16 -15.97
C LEU A 844 18.31 10.08 -15.19
N GLY A 845 18.68 8.90 -14.68
CA GLY A 845 19.96 8.70 -14.02
C GLY A 845 21.14 8.87 -14.98
N GLY A 846 20.96 8.52 -16.26
CA GLY A 846 21.97 8.71 -17.30
C GLY A 846 22.14 10.20 -17.64
N ASN A 847 21.03 10.92 -17.76
CA ASN A 847 21.06 12.38 -17.86
C ASN A 847 21.74 13.03 -16.65
N SER A 848 21.43 12.56 -15.45
CA SER A 848 22.00 13.06 -14.19
C SER A 848 23.51 12.78 -14.11
N ALA A 849 23.95 11.60 -14.51
CA ALA A 849 25.36 11.25 -14.63
C ALA A 849 26.08 12.15 -15.64
N LEU A 850 25.45 12.42 -16.80
CA LEU A 850 25.99 13.32 -17.81
C LEU A 850 26.10 14.77 -17.29
N ASN A 851 25.06 15.26 -16.60
CA ASN A 851 25.07 16.57 -15.93
C ASN A 851 26.27 16.71 -14.99
N LEU A 852 26.48 15.74 -14.09
CA LEU A 852 27.61 15.75 -13.17
C LEU A 852 28.96 15.73 -13.90
N ALA A 853 29.07 14.97 -15.00
CA ALA A 853 30.30 14.85 -15.77
C ALA A 853 30.68 16.14 -16.48
N CYS A 854 29.73 16.83 -17.10
CA CYS A 854 30.02 18.01 -17.92
C CYS A 854 29.90 19.35 -17.16
N ARG A 855 29.24 19.38 -16.00
CA ARG A 855 28.99 20.63 -15.21
C ARG A 855 29.73 20.68 -13.89
N ALA A 856 30.79 19.89 -13.74
CA ALA A 856 31.56 19.78 -12.50
C ALA A 856 32.30 21.08 -12.09
N TRP A 857 32.28 22.10 -12.95
CA TRP A 857 33.00 23.37 -12.85
C TRP A 857 32.09 24.59 -12.97
N ASP A 858 30.80 24.34 -13.14
CA ASP A 858 29.81 25.38 -13.36
C ASP A 858 29.33 25.92 -12.00
N GLU A 859 29.78 27.14 -11.68
CA GLU A 859 29.42 27.86 -10.46
C GLU A 859 27.90 28.11 -10.38
N GLU A 860 27.21 28.30 -11.51
CA GLU A 860 25.74 28.51 -11.51
C GLU A 860 24.99 27.28 -11.01
N THR A 861 25.55 26.08 -11.18
CA THR A 861 24.89 24.82 -10.84
C THR A 861 25.48 24.13 -9.62
N GLU A 862 26.43 24.74 -8.90
CA GLU A 862 27.09 24.11 -7.75
C GLU A 862 26.14 23.89 -6.56
N GLY A 863 25.36 24.90 -6.21
CA GLY A 863 24.33 24.86 -5.17
C GLY A 863 24.83 24.59 -3.74
N HIS A 864 23.93 24.70 -2.76
CA HIS A 864 24.23 24.59 -1.33
C HIS A 864 23.55 23.39 -0.64
N VAL A 865 22.87 22.52 -1.42
CA VAL A 865 22.14 21.36 -0.90
C VAL A 865 23.08 20.45 -0.09
N GLY A 866 22.65 20.10 1.13
CA GLY A 866 23.40 19.24 2.06
C GLY A 866 24.66 19.88 2.66
N GLY A 867 24.92 21.18 2.41
CA GLY A 867 26.12 21.86 2.86
C GLY A 867 27.40 21.28 2.25
N ASN A 868 28.44 21.11 3.09
CA ASN A 868 29.73 20.53 2.71
C ASN A 868 30.44 21.26 1.55
N GLU A 869 30.25 22.57 1.45
CA GLU A 869 30.75 23.41 0.34
C GLU A 869 32.27 23.49 0.22
N ALA A 870 32.99 23.10 1.28
CA ALA A 870 34.45 22.96 1.24
C ALA A 870 34.92 21.77 0.38
N TYR A 871 34.03 20.85 0.02
CA TYR A 871 34.33 19.66 -0.76
C TYR A 871 33.88 19.82 -2.21
N SER A 872 34.65 19.23 -3.13
CA SER A 872 34.32 19.28 -4.55
C SER A 872 33.21 18.29 -4.92
N SER A 873 32.29 18.70 -5.79
CA SER A 873 31.27 17.83 -6.42
C SER A 873 31.79 17.08 -7.66
N ARG A 874 33.08 17.21 -7.98
CA ARG A 874 33.68 16.64 -9.19
C ARG A 874 33.86 15.13 -9.11
N VAL A 875 33.50 14.46 -10.19
CA VAL A 875 33.64 13.01 -10.41
C VAL A 875 34.77 12.71 -11.39
N GLN A 876 35.37 11.53 -11.27
CA GLN A 876 36.52 11.09 -12.07
C GLN A 876 36.10 10.38 -13.36
N ALA A 877 34.88 9.85 -13.44
CA ALA A 877 34.32 9.21 -14.62
C ALA A 877 32.79 9.13 -14.54
N ALA A 878 32.12 8.99 -15.68
CA ALA A 878 30.67 8.78 -15.72
C ALA A 878 30.24 7.71 -16.73
N VAL A 879 29.32 6.85 -16.30
CA VAL A 879 28.65 5.86 -17.14
C VAL A 879 27.23 6.34 -17.41
N VAL A 880 26.93 6.59 -18.70
CA VAL A 880 25.69 7.19 -19.16
C VAL A 880 24.92 6.20 -20.03
N GLY A 881 23.95 5.53 -19.43
CA GLY A 881 23.08 4.58 -20.12
C GLY A 881 21.86 5.24 -20.74
N TYR A 882 21.80 5.32 -22.07
CA TYR A 882 20.67 5.86 -22.84
C TYR A 882 20.06 7.11 -22.17
N GLY A 883 20.93 8.01 -21.69
CA GLY A 883 20.54 9.27 -21.08
C GLY A 883 20.16 10.26 -22.17
N TRP A 884 19.12 11.05 -21.93
CA TRP A 884 18.82 12.18 -22.81
C TRP A 884 19.84 13.29 -22.57
N SER A 885 20.22 13.95 -23.66
CA SER A 885 21.31 14.95 -23.72
C SER A 885 20.84 16.30 -24.25
N ASP A 886 19.73 16.31 -24.98
CA ASP A 886 19.15 17.47 -25.66
C ASP A 886 17.62 17.35 -25.68
N ILE A 887 16.94 18.13 -24.82
CA ILE A 887 15.49 18.02 -24.66
C ILE A 887 14.70 18.58 -25.84
N LEU A 888 15.31 19.45 -26.65
CA LEU A 888 14.64 20.08 -27.80
C LEU A 888 14.52 19.13 -29.00
N TYR A 889 15.39 18.12 -29.08
CA TYR A 889 15.47 17.19 -30.22
C TYR A 889 15.03 15.76 -29.91
N MET A 890 14.57 15.48 -28.69
CA MET A 890 14.23 14.12 -28.27
C MET A 890 13.07 13.50 -29.08
N GLY A 891 11.95 14.23 -29.27
CA GLY A 891 10.84 13.76 -30.10
C GLY A 891 11.19 13.63 -31.57
N GLN A 892 12.02 14.51 -32.13
CA GLN A 892 12.50 14.38 -33.51
C GLN A 892 13.38 13.13 -33.69
N ASP A 893 14.33 12.90 -32.77
CA ASP A 893 15.18 11.71 -32.79
C ASP A 893 14.34 10.42 -32.68
N LEU A 894 13.27 10.41 -31.87
CA LEU A 894 12.31 9.29 -31.79
C LEU A 894 11.53 9.09 -33.09
N MET A 895 11.06 10.17 -33.71
CA MET A 895 10.32 10.08 -34.97
C MET A 895 11.17 9.52 -36.10
N GLU A 896 12.47 9.85 -36.14
CA GLU A 896 13.42 9.28 -37.10
C GLU A 896 13.71 7.79 -36.79
N GLU A 897 13.97 7.44 -35.52
CA GLU A 897 14.24 6.06 -35.13
C GLU A 897 13.06 5.12 -35.42
N TYR A 898 11.83 5.61 -35.25
CA TYR A 898 10.59 4.85 -35.46
C TYR A 898 9.86 5.19 -36.76
N LYS A 899 10.54 5.77 -37.77
CA LYS A 899 9.89 6.19 -39.02
C LYS A 899 9.07 5.09 -39.71
N ASP A 900 9.56 3.85 -39.67
CA ASP A 900 8.91 2.68 -40.28
C ASP A 900 7.86 1.99 -39.38
N ALA A 901 7.63 2.49 -38.16
CA ALA A 901 6.66 1.93 -37.22
C ALA A 901 5.21 2.31 -37.56
N ALA A 902 4.24 1.67 -36.89
CA ALA A 902 2.84 2.07 -37.00
C ALA A 902 2.62 3.50 -36.47
N GLU A 903 1.74 4.27 -37.12
CA GLU A 903 1.46 5.67 -36.78
C GLU A 903 1.05 5.86 -35.31
N ALA A 904 0.21 4.97 -34.78
CA ALA A 904 -0.21 5.01 -33.37
C ALA A 904 0.98 4.94 -32.40
N LEU A 905 1.99 4.11 -32.71
CA LEU A 905 3.20 4.00 -31.89
C LEU A 905 4.06 5.25 -32.02
N ARG A 906 4.25 5.78 -33.24
CA ARG A 906 4.99 7.04 -33.45
C ARG A 906 4.37 8.21 -32.69
N ASN A 907 3.04 8.36 -32.79
CA ASN A 907 2.31 9.40 -32.09
C ASN A 907 2.43 9.25 -30.57
N GLN A 908 2.33 8.03 -30.04
CA GLN A 908 2.56 7.77 -28.62
C GLN A 908 3.97 8.16 -28.18
N LYS A 909 5.01 7.77 -28.94
CA LYS A 909 6.42 8.10 -28.65
C LYS A 909 6.67 9.60 -28.64
N PHE A 910 6.13 10.30 -29.63
CA PHE A 910 6.23 11.75 -29.72
C PHE A 910 5.52 12.44 -28.55
N LEU A 911 4.29 12.03 -28.22
CA LEU A 911 3.54 12.64 -27.11
C LEU A 911 4.21 12.43 -25.75
N ASN A 912 4.89 11.30 -25.55
CA ASN A 912 5.63 11.02 -24.31
C ASN A 912 6.89 11.88 -24.13
N SER A 913 7.47 12.39 -25.21
CA SER A 913 8.72 13.19 -25.20
C SER A 913 8.45 14.69 -25.35
N ASP A 914 7.53 15.06 -26.23
CA ASP A 914 7.35 16.43 -26.68
C ASP A 914 5.95 17.00 -26.44
N GLY A 915 5.01 16.14 -26.05
CA GLY A 915 3.64 16.51 -25.77
C GLY A 915 3.49 17.34 -24.49
N PRO A 916 2.28 17.90 -24.27
CA PRO A 916 2.00 18.77 -23.13
C PRO A 916 2.18 18.09 -21.76
N ASN A 917 2.15 16.75 -21.71
CA ASN A 917 2.31 15.97 -20.47
C ASN A 917 3.66 15.24 -20.40
N ALA A 918 4.60 15.55 -21.30
CA ALA A 918 5.88 14.87 -21.36
C ALA A 918 6.76 15.20 -20.13
N PRO A 919 7.45 14.22 -19.51
CA PRO A 919 8.35 14.48 -18.39
C PRO A 919 9.46 15.48 -18.71
N LEU A 920 9.94 15.56 -19.96
CA LEU A 920 10.98 16.53 -20.37
C LEU A 920 10.50 17.97 -20.22
N ALA A 921 9.23 18.23 -20.55
CA ALA A 921 8.65 19.55 -20.42
C ALA A 921 8.54 19.98 -18.94
N GLN A 922 8.41 19.01 -18.03
CA GLN A 922 8.37 19.28 -16.59
C GLN A 922 9.73 19.72 -16.05
N VAL A 923 10.85 19.28 -16.65
CA VAL A 923 12.23 19.65 -16.27
C VAL A 923 12.45 21.17 -16.28
N ILE A 924 11.71 21.91 -17.09
CA ILE A 924 11.78 23.38 -17.17
C ILE A 924 10.43 24.03 -16.84
N ASP A 925 9.56 23.32 -16.11
CA ASP A 925 8.21 23.77 -15.74
C ASP A 925 7.41 24.35 -16.93
N PHE A 926 7.40 23.61 -18.04
CA PHE A 926 6.75 23.98 -19.30
C PHE A 926 5.84 22.86 -19.82
N ALA A 927 5.15 22.16 -18.92
CA ALA A 927 4.12 21.18 -19.21
C ALA A 927 2.71 21.77 -19.01
N GLY A 928 1.70 21.24 -19.68
CA GLY A 928 0.30 21.67 -19.64
C GLY A 928 -0.27 22.02 -21.02
N GLU A 929 -1.55 22.40 -21.05
CA GLU A 929 -2.23 22.82 -22.29
C GLU A 929 -1.49 23.98 -22.97
N GLY A 930 -1.28 23.86 -24.29
CA GLY A 930 -0.52 24.85 -25.07
C GLY A 930 0.98 24.90 -24.79
N LYS A 931 1.51 23.98 -23.97
CA LYS A 931 2.94 23.88 -23.62
C LYS A 931 3.51 22.52 -24.06
N GLY A 932 4.83 22.35 -23.95
CA GLY A 932 5.55 21.14 -24.35
C GLY A 932 6.79 21.44 -25.20
N MET A 933 7.68 20.45 -25.37
CA MET A 933 8.92 20.65 -26.12
C MET A 933 8.66 20.89 -27.62
N ALA A 934 7.56 20.35 -28.15
CA ALA A 934 7.14 20.65 -29.52
C ALA A 934 6.92 22.16 -29.73
N VAL A 935 6.28 22.83 -28.78
CA VAL A 935 5.97 24.27 -28.86
C VAL A 935 7.25 25.11 -28.88
N LEU A 936 8.20 24.82 -27.99
CA LEU A 936 9.48 25.54 -27.97
C LEU A 936 10.31 25.30 -29.22
N ARG A 937 10.29 24.08 -29.75
CA ARG A 937 11.00 23.77 -30.99
C ARG A 937 10.37 24.45 -32.19
N GLU A 938 9.04 24.42 -32.33
CA GLU A 938 8.34 25.14 -33.40
C GLU A 938 8.61 26.65 -33.31
N TYR A 939 8.63 27.21 -32.09
CA TYR A 939 9.00 28.60 -31.85
C TYR A 939 10.43 28.90 -32.36
N MET A 940 11.40 28.06 -31.98
CA MET A 940 12.79 28.15 -32.42
C MET A 940 12.94 28.02 -33.94
N GLU A 941 12.33 27.00 -34.56
CA GLU A 941 12.42 26.72 -36.01
C GLU A 941 11.70 27.77 -36.86
N SER A 942 10.70 28.47 -36.30
CA SER A 942 9.98 29.54 -37.00
C SER A 942 10.80 30.82 -37.22
N GLY A 943 11.97 30.94 -36.58
CA GLY A 943 12.82 32.14 -36.64
C GLY A 943 12.22 33.35 -35.91
N LYS A 944 11.25 33.14 -35.01
CA LYS A 944 10.56 34.18 -34.23
C LYS A 944 11.21 34.45 -32.86
N GLU A 945 12.41 33.92 -32.59
CA GLU A 945 13.16 34.22 -31.36
C GLU A 945 13.25 35.75 -31.16
N GLY A 946 12.97 36.21 -29.94
CA GLY A 946 12.86 37.64 -29.60
C GLY A 946 11.45 38.23 -29.74
N SER A 947 10.48 37.49 -30.29
CA SER A 947 9.09 37.95 -30.43
C SER A 947 8.20 37.66 -29.21
N ASP A 948 8.60 36.76 -28.31
CA ASP A 948 7.84 36.36 -27.13
C ASP A 948 8.82 36.10 -25.97
N SER A 949 8.88 37.06 -25.04
CA SER A 949 9.82 37.01 -23.93
C SER A 949 9.64 35.80 -23.00
N TYR A 950 8.43 35.24 -22.91
CA TYR A 950 8.18 34.06 -22.09
C TYR A 950 8.72 32.80 -22.76
N LEU A 951 8.44 32.62 -24.06
CA LEU A 951 8.98 31.51 -24.84
C LEU A 951 10.49 31.61 -25.02
N ASP A 952 11.05 32.81 -25.17
CA ASP A 952 12.50 33.04 -25.17
C ASP A 952 13.14 32.59 -23.85
N GLY A 953 12.52 32.94 -22.72
CA GLY A 953 12.95 32.48 -21.39
C GLY A 953 12.93 30.96 -21.27
N LYS A 954 11.84 30.30 -21.68
CA LYS A 954 11.71 28.85 -21.63
C LYS A 954 12.63 28.12 -22.61
N LEU A 955 12.89 28.70 -23.78
CA LEU A 955 13.88 28.18 -24.72
C LEU A 955 15.31 28.28 -24.15
N ALA A 956 15.63 29.37 -23.44
CA ALA A 956 16.91 29.50 -22.75
C ALA A 956 17.05 28.48 -21.61
N GLU A 957 16.01 28.28 -20.80
CA GLU A 957 15.96 27.21 -19.79
C GLU A 957 16.13 25.82 -20.41
N ALA A 958 15.48 25.53 -21.55
CA ALA A 958 15.62 24.27 -22.26
C ALA A 958 17.06 24.01 -22.75
N LYS A 959 17.70 25.05 -23.29
CA LYS A 959 19.11 25.02 -23.70
C LYS A 959 20.02 24.79 -22.49
N LYS A 960 19.76 25.45 -21.35
CA LYS A 960 20.51 25.22 -20.09
C LYS A 960 20.29 23.81 -19.53
N ALA A 961 19.08 23.29 -19.54
CA ALA A 961 18.78 21.94 -19.03
C ALA A 961 19.39 20.82 -19.88
N SER A 962 19.70 21.08 -21.16
CA SER A 962 20.31 20.12 -22.10
C SER A 962 21.82 19.94 -21.84
N PRO A 963 22.30 18.80 -21.31
CA PRO A 963 23.71 18.64 -20.94
C PRO A 963 24.68 18.65 -22.12
N VAL A 964 24.21 18.35 -23.33
CA VAL A 964 25.05 18.36 -24.54
C VAL A 964 25.75 19.70 -24.75
N GLY A 965 25.09 20.80 -24.38
CA GLY A 965 25.64 22.15 -24.51
C GLY A 965 26.73 22.49 -23.50
N ALA A 966 26.85 21.70 -22.42
CA ALA A 966 27.85 21.88 -21.37
C ALA A 966 29.07 20.97 -21.53
N ILE A 967 29.10 20.08 -22.53
CA ILE A 967 30.28 19.25 -22.80
C ILE A 967 31.41 20.14 -23.30
N GLY A 968 32.53 20.14 -22.56
CA GLY A 968 33.76 20.86 -22.89
C GLY A 968 35.01 20.04 -22.55
N PRO A 969 36.22 20.61 -22.71
CA PRO A 969 37.49 19.90 -22.49
C PRO A 969 37.64 19.34 -21.07
N ASP A 970 37.00 19.99 -20.09
CA ASP A 970 37.05 19.63 -18.68
C ASP A 970 35.96 18.61 -18.26
N CYS A 971 35.17 18.12 -19.22
CA CYS A 971 34.18 17.07 -18.99
C CYS A 971 34.87 15.78 -18.51
N ALA A 972 34.31 15.14 -17.48
CA ALA A 972 34.84 13.86 -17.02
C ALA A 972 34.75 12.81 -18.16
N PRO A 973 35.68 11.84 -18.21
CA PRO A 973 35.61 10.72 -19.14
C PRO A 973 34.26 10.02 -19.09
N LEU A 974 33.76 9.59 -20.26
CA LEU A 974 32.42 9.02 -20.42
C LEU A 974 32.45 7.59 -20.96
N ALA A 975 31.60 6.73 -20.40
CA ALA A 975 31.19 5.47 -20.99
C ALA A 975 29.69 5.55 -21.34
N LEU A 976 29.40 5.67 -22.62
CA LEU A 976 28.04 5.73 -23.15
C LEU A 976 27.58 4.34 -23.56
N TYR A 977 26.33 4.00 -23.29
CA TYR A 977 25.73 2.81 -23.89
C TYR A 977 24.27 3.05 -24.27
N GLY A 978 23.86 2.47 -25.40
CA GLY A 978 22.54 2.67 -26.00
C GLY A 978 22.23 1.60 -27.05
N GLY A 979 20.96 1.43 -27.40
CA GLY A 979 20.51 0.43 -28.39
C GLY A 979 19.38 0.95 -29.27
N LEU A 980 19.17 0.27 -30.39
CA LEU A 980 18.10 0.57 -31.36
C LEU A 980 16.91 -0.39 -31.19
N GLY A 981 15.68 0.13 -31.34
CA GLY A 981 14.49 -0.69 -31.60
C GLY A 981 13.73 -1.24 -30.38
N MET A 982 14.03 -0.81 -29.16
CA MET A 982 13.26 -1.19 -27.96
C MET A 982 12.07 -0.26 -27.72
N THR A 983 10.86 -0.73 -28.05
CA THR A 983 9.62 0.05 -27.93
C THR A 983 9.22 0.42 -26.50
N SER A 984 9.84 -0.15 -25.47
CA SER A 984 9.53 0.16 -24.06
C SER A 984 10.27 1.37 -23.49
N VAL A 985 11.24 1.94 -24.21
CA VAL A 985 12.04 3.09 -23.75
C VAL A 985 11.77 4.29 -24.65
N ASP A 986 11.58 5.48 -24.05
CA ASP A 986 11.25 6.73 -24.75
C ASP A 986 12.48 7.64 -24.94
N ILE A 987 13.69 7.08 -24.92
CA ILE A 987 14.94 7.83 -25.21
C ILE A 987 15.57 7.21 -26.45
N PRO A 988 15.69 7.96 -27.56
CA PRO A 988 16.19 7.44 -28.81
C PRO A 988 17.72 7.33 -28.78
N PHE A 989 18.27 6.39 -29.55
CA PHE A 989 19.71 6.23 -29.69
C PHE A 989 20.40 7.50 -30.24
N GLY A 990 19.65 8.33 -30.97
CA GLY A 990 20.09 9.65 -31.45
C GLY A 990 20.68 10.53 -30.36
N GLN A 991 20.16 10.46 -29.12
CA GLN A 991 20.67 11.22 -27.98
C GLN A 991 22.06 10.75 -27.53
N THR A 992 22.27 9.43 -27.48
CA THR A 992 23.57 8.84 -27.16
C THR A 992 24.60 9.17 -28.23
N ARG A 993 24.21 9.07 -29.51
CA ARG A 993 25.03 9.43 -30.66
C ARG A 993 25.46 10.90 -30.62
N ARG A 994 24.50 11.81 -30.38
CA ARG A 994 24.74 13.26 -30.28
C ARG A 994 25.76 13.59 -29.19
N THR A 995 25.64 12.94 -28.03
CA THR A 995 26.60 13.08 -26.92
C THR A 995 28.00 12.64 -27.34
N PHE A 996 28.11 11.48 -27.99
CA PHE A 996 29.39 10.94 -28.47
C PHE A 996 30.09 11.86 -29.49
N GLU A 997 29.33 12.37 -30.46
CA GLU A 997 29.82 13.29 -31.50
C GLU A 997 30.38 14.58 -30.88
N VAL A 998 29.68 15.15 -29.88
CA VAL A 998 30.14 16.37 -29.20
C VAL A 998 31.35 16.12 -28.31
N CYS A 999 31.45 14.95 -27.66
CA CYS A 999 32.67 14.57 -26.92
C CYS A 999 33.90 14.53 -27.83
N GLY A 1000 33.75 13.99 -29.05
CA GLY A 1000 34.80 13.97 -30.06
C GLY A 1000 35.27 15.37 -30.47
N LYS A 1001 34.37 16.35 -30.52
CA LYS A 1001 34.71 17.76 -30.83
C LYS A 1001 35.64 18.38 -29.78
N TYR A 1002 35.47 18.04 -28.51
CA TYR A 1002 36.25 18.60 -27.39
C TYR A 1002 37.35 17.67 -26.88
N ALA A 1003 37.61 16.57 -27.59
CA ALA A 1003 38.58 15.54 -27.22
C ALA A 1003 38.37 14.96 -25.80
N VAL A 1004 37.12 14.90 -25.35
CA VAL A 1004 36.74 14.19 -24.12
C VAL A 1004 36.92 12.69 -24.36
N ASP A 1005 37.59 11.98 -23.45
CA ASP A 1005 37.72 10.53 -23.60
C ASP A 1005 36.35 9.87 -23.40
N CYS A 1006 35.82 9.29 -24.48
CA CYS A 1006 34.46 8.82 -24.55
C CYS A 1006 34.39 7.45 -25.23
N PHE A 1007 33.80 6.48 -24.55
CA PHE A 1007 33.60 5.11 -25.02
C PHE A 1007 32.13 4.91 -25.35
N LEU A 1008 31.84 4.28 -26.48
CA LEU A 1008 30.47 4.01 -26.90
C LEU A 1008 30.27 2.49 -27.04
N PHE A 1009 29.43 1.94 -26.18
CA PHE A 1009 29.03 0.54 -26.18
C PHE A 1009 27.63 0.41 -26.78
N CYS A 1010 27.55 -0.02 -28.05
CA CYS A 1010 26.29 -0.15 -28.79
C CYS A 1010 25.88 -1.60 -29.00
N ASN A 1011 24.57 -1.85 -29.04
CA ASN A 1011 24.02 -3.14 -29.46
C ASN A 1011 22.83 -2.97 -30.43
N THR A 1012 22.74 -3.85 -31.43
CA THR A 1012 21.56 -4.01 -32.30
C THR A 1012 20.69 -5.15 -31.77
N ASN A 1013 19.36 -4.96 -31.65
CA ASN A 1013 18.38 -5.99 -31.27
C ASN A 1013 18.49 -6.62 -29.86
N GLY A 1014 18.89 -5.89 -28.81
CA GLY A 1014 18.81 -6.43 -27.43
C GLY A 1014 19.05 -5.42 -26.31
N ALA A 1015 18.57 -5.76 -25.11
CA ALA A 1015 18.50 -4.97 -23.87
C ALA A 1015 19.66 -3.99 -23.62
N TYR A 1016 19.30 -2.74 -23.27
CA TYR A 1016 20.22 -1.63 -23.01
C TYR A 1016 21.25 -1.92 -21.90
N GLY A 1017 22.41 -2.47 -22.26
CA GLY A 1017 23.58 -2.55 -21.39
C GLY A 1017 23.76 -3.85 -20.60
N ASP A 1018 22.81 -4.78 -20.65
CA ASP A 1018 22.89 -6.05 -19.88
C ASP A 1018 23.75 -7.14 -20.56
N LYS A 1019 24.29 -6.83 -21.73
CA LYS A 1019 25.16 -7.74 -22.48
C LYS A 1019 26.49 -7.93 -21.73
N PRO A 1020 26.97 -9.18 -21.52
CA PRO A 1020 28.21 -9.44 -20.79
C PRO A 1020 29.42 -8.63 -21.29
N GLU A 1021 29.53 -8.45 -22.61
CA GLU A 1021 30.57 -7.65 -23.26
C GLU A 1021 30.48 -6.15 -22.93
N VAL A 1022 29.26 -5.60 -22.84
CA VAL A 1022 29.04 -4.20 -22.46
C VAL A 1022 29.36 -4.00 -20.97
N VAL A 1023 28.89 -4.91 -20.11
CA VAL A 1023 29.20 -4.90 -18.67
C VAL A 1023 30.71 -4.99 -18.43
N ALA A 1024 31.40 -5.89 -19.14
CA ALA A 1024 32.86 -6.04 -19.05
C ALA A 1024 33.60 -4.79 -19.56
N GLY A 1025 33.11 -4.17 -20.64
CA GLY A 1025 33.65 -2.92 -21.18
C GLY A 1025 33.52 -1.75 -20.21
N ILE A 1026 32.34 -1.56 -19.62
CA ILE A 1026 32.06 -0.55 -18.60
C ILE A 1026 32.95 -0.76 -17.38
N ARG A 1027 33.09 -1.99 -16.89
CA ARG A 1027 33.98 -2.30 -15.77
C ARG A 1027 35.44 -1.94 -16.10
N SER A 1028 35.92 -2.28 -17.29
CA SER A 1028 37.29 -1.96 -17.72
C SER A 1028 37.52 -0.45 -17.80
N PHE A 1029 36.52 0.31 -18.25
CA PHE A 1029 36.52 1.77 -18.21
C PHE A 1029 36.62 2.30 -16.77
N LEU A 1030 35.82 1.77 -15.84
CA LEU A 1030 35.88 2.16 -14.42
C LEU A 1030 37.24 1.80 -13.79
N ASP A 1031 37.78 0.61 -14.06
CA ASP A 1031 39.09 0.18 -13.56
C ASP A 1031 40.21 1.09 -14.06
N HIS A 1032 40.16 1.51 -15.33
CA HIS A 1032 41.12 2.45 -15.90
C HIS A 1032 41.11 3.78 -15.15
N TYR A 1033 39.93 4.36 -14.92
CA TYR A 1033 39.81 5.72 -14.38
C TYR A 1033 39.88 5.81 -12.85
N LEU A 1034 39.41 4.78 -12.14
CA LEU A 1034 39.36 4.78 -10.69
C LEU A 1034 40.50 3.99 -10.05
N LYS A 1035 40.96 2.90 -10.68
CA LYS A 1035 42.04 2.05 -10.14
C LYS A 1035 43.38 2.24 -10.84
N GLN A 1036 43.41 2.96 -11.97
CA GLN A 1036 44.60 3.15 -12.80
C GLN A 1036 45.15 1.80 -13.34
N ASP A 1037 44.28 0.81 -13.53
CA ASP A 1037 44.66 -0.46 -14.13
C ASP A 1037 44.72 -0.32 -15.66
N VAL A 1038 45.94 -0.31 -16.20
CA VAL A 1038 46.23 -0.19 -17.63
C VAL A 1038 46.23 -1.54 -18.37
N THR A 1039 46.07 -2.67 -17.67
CA THR A 1039 46.11 -4.02 -18.28
C THR A 1039 44.76 -4.50 -18.81
N SER A 1040 43.65 -3.86 -18.42
CA SER A 1040 42.27 -4.23 -18.78
C SER A 1040 41.76 -3.61 -20.08
N PHE A 1041 42.53 -2.70 -20.70
CA PHE A 1041 42.02 -1.82 -21.76
C PHE A 1041 42.26 -2.38 -23.18
N LYS A 1042 41.20 -2.87 -23.84
CA LYS A 1042 41.19 -3.13 -25.29
C LYS A 1042 40.31 -2.08 -25.98
N LYS A 1043 40.93 -1.12 -26.67
CA LYS A 1043 40.23 -0.06 -27.43
C LYS A 1043 39.50 -0.66 -28.64
N THR A 1044 38.18 -0.62 -28.63
CA THR A 1044 37.35 -0.72 -29.84
C THR A 1044 36.53 0.57 -29.95
N VAL A 1045 36.93 1.48 -30.83
CA VAL A 1045 36.21 2.74 -31.09
C VAL A 1045 35.55 2.65 -32.46
N MET A 1046 34.23 2.81 -32.51
CA MET A 1046 33.47 2.91 -33.76
C MET A 1046 33.47 4.37 -34.23
N GLN A 1047 33.99 4.66 -35.43
CA GLN A 1047 33.77 5.96 -36.06
C GLN A 1047 32.42 5.92 -36.79
N LEU A 1048 31.49 6.82 -36.44
CA LEU A 1048 30.11 6.79 -36.96
C LEU A 1048 29.99 7.22 -38.43
N ASP A 1049 30.97 7.96 -38.97
CA ASP A 1049 30.95 8.47 -40.34
C ASP A 1049 31.85 7.73 -41.32
N SER A 1050 32.52 6.69 -40.86
CA SER A 1050 33.23 5.80 -41.76
C SER A 1050 32.94 4.38 -41.35
N SER A 1051 32.85 3.51 -42.34
CA SER A 1051 32.85 2.08 -42.16
C SER A 1051 34.17 1.63 -41.51
N ARG A 1052 34.64 2.20 -40.39
CA ARG A 1052 35.94 1.91 -39.78
C ARG A 1052 35.82 1.75 -38.27
N ILE A 1053 36.43 0.68 -37.77
CA ILE A 1053 36.67 0.47 -36.34
C ILE A 1053 38.16 0.63 -36.07
N LEU A 1054 38.48 1.23 -34.94
CA LEU A 1054 39.83 1.25 -34.39
C LEU A 1054 39.93 0.08 -33.41
N GLU A 1055 40.66 -0.96 -33.80
CA GLU A 1055 40.91 -2.15 -32.99
C GLU A 1055 42.43 -2.25 -32.78
N ASN A 1056 42.89 -2.19 -31.52
CA ASN A 1056 44.33 -2.25 -31.18
C ASN A 1056 45.21 -1.19 -31.86
N ASN A 1057 44.72 0.06 -31.97
CA ASN A 1057 45.38 1.15 -32.71
C ASN A 1057 45.58 0.88 -34.22
N HIS A 1058 44.91 -0.14 -34.77
CA HIS A 1058 44.84 -0.38 -36.20
C HIS A 1058 43.46 0.01 -36.73
N GLU A 1059 43.48 0.84 -37.77
CA GLU A 1059 42.27 1.31 -38.44
C GLU A 1059 41.78 0.21 -39.39
N ARG A 1060 40.62 -0.41 -39.10
CA ARG A 1060 40.02 -1.47 -39.93
C ARG A 1060 38.74 -0.97 -40.57
N LYS A 1061 38.67 -0.98 -41.90
CA LYS A 1061 37.46 -0.60 -42.66
C LYS A 1061 36.47 -1.78 -42.82
N LEU A 1062 35.33 -1.75 -42.15
CA LEU A 1062 34.16 -2.62 -42.30
C LEU A 1062 33.37 -2.31 -43.58
N GLU A 1063 33.76 -2.86 -44.73
CA GLU A 1063 33.03 -2.57 -45.97
C GLU A 1063 31.56 -3.08 -45.98
N TYR A 1064 31.17 -4.02 -45.09
CA TYR A 1064 29.78 -4.47 -44.88
C TYR A 1064 29.55 -4.97 -43.44
N LEU A 1065 28.31 -4.92 -42.94
CA LEU A 1065 27.92 -5.48 -41.62
C LEU A 1065 28.08 -7.03 -41.62
N PRO A 1066 28.68 -7.66 -40.59
CA PRO A 1066 29.07 -9.06 -40.64
C PRO A 1066 27.89 -10.04 -40.67
N VAL A 1067 26.82 -9.78 -39.90
CA VAL A 1067 25.60 -10.59 -39.88
C VAL A 1067 24.40 -9.68 -39.70
N VAL A 1068 23.39 -9.86 -40.55
CA VAL A 1068 22.11 -9.14 -40.51
C VAL A 1068 20.99 -10.18 -40.51
N CYS A 1069 20.27 -10.30 -39.39
CA CYS A 1069 19.05 -11.10 -39.34
C CYS A 1069 17.87 -10.24 -39.77
N LYS A 1070 17.14 -10.68 -40.81
CA LYS A 1070 15.96 -10.00 -41.31
C LYS A 1070 14.83 -10.99 -41.53
N GLU A 1071 13.72 -10.77 -40.82
CA GLU A 1071 12.54 -11.65 -40.82
C GLU A 1071 12.93 -13.11 -40.52
N ASN A 1072 12.72 -14.05 -41.45
CA ASN A 1072 13.07 -15.46 -41.31
C ASN A 1072 14.38 -15.83 -42.04
N SER A 1073 15.24 -14.84 -42.30
CA SER A 1073 16.49 -15.04 -43.05
C SER A 1073 17.71 -14.42 -42.35
N ILE A 1074 18.84 -15.09 -42.47
CA ILE A 1074 20.14 -14.65 -41.93
C ILE A 1074 21.02 -14.27 -43.11
N TRP A 1075 21.36 -12.99 -43.21
CA TRP A 1075 22.25 -12.45 -44.23
C TRP A 1075 23.63 -12.31 -43.63
N ILE A 1076 24.63 -12.97 -44.21
CA ILE A 1076 26.01 -12.95 -43.74
C ILE A 1076 26.89 -12.42 -44.86
N SER A 1077 27.82 -11.52 -44.56
CA SER A 1077 28.77 -11.07 -45.57
C SER A 1077 29.60 -12.26 -46.09
N ALA A 1078 29.63 -12.43 -47.40
CA ALA A 1078 30.32 -13.56 -48.01
C ALA A 1078 31.85 -13.47 -47.82
N ARG A 1079 32.36 -12.25 -47.70
CA ARG A 1079 33.75 -11.96 -47.31
C ARG A 1079 34.02 -12.26 -45.84
N TYR A 1080 33.07 -11.97 -44.95
CA TYR A 1080 33.16 -12.34 -43.54
C TYR A 1080 33.17 -13.86 -43.34
N LEU A 1081 32.34 -14.60 -44.09
CA LEU A 1081 32.39 -16.07 -44.08
C LEU A 1081 33.72 -16.62 -44.62
N LYS A 1082 34.26 -16.01 -45.68
CA LYS A 1082 35.58 -16.37 -46.21
C LYS A 1082 36.70 -16.16 -45.18
N GLU A 1083 36.67 -15.07 -44.43
CA GLU A 1083 37.73 -14.73 -43.46
C GLU A 1083 37.60 -15.51 -42.13
N CYS A 1084 36.39 -15.87 -41.70
CA CYS A 1084 36.15 -16.51 -40.40
C CYS A 1084 36.00 -18.03 -40.45
N VAL A 1085 35.57 -18.61 -41.58
CA VAL A 1085 35.33 -20.06 -41.73
C VAL A 1085 35.88 -20.64 -43.04
N ASP A 1086 36.81 -19.93 -43.69
CA ASP A 1086 37.53 -20.33 -44.91
C ASP A 1086 36.62 -20.75 -46.08
N LEU A 1087 35.54 -19.99 -46.28
CA LEU A 1087 34.55 -20.22 -47.34
C LEU A 1087 35.08 -19.83 -48.74
N GLU A 1088 35.13 -20.78 -49.67
CA GLU A 1088 35.38 -20.51 -51.11
C GLU A 1088 34.07 -20.34 -51.89
N LEU A 1089 33.92 -19.20 -52.56
CA LEU A 1089 32.79 -18.90 -53.45
C LEU A 1089 33.24 -19.12 -54.88
N SER A 1090 32.63 -20.07 -55.59
CA SER A 1090 32.84 -20.28 -57.03
C SER A 1090 31.58 -19.89 -57.81
N ASP A 1091 31.76 -19.48 -59.06
CA ASP A 1091 30.76 -18.74 -59.86
C ASP A 1091 29.31 -19.24 -59.72
N ALA A 1092 28.47 -18.34 -59.20
CA ALA A 1092 27.00 -18.29 -59.13
C ALA A 1092 26.17 -19.50 -58.64
N GLU A 1093 26.71 -20.72 -58.51
CA GLU A 1093 25.88 -21.91 -58.28
C GLU A 1093 26.27 -22.79 -57.07
N THR A 1094 27.44 -22.60 -56.42
CA THR A 1094 27.83 -23.44 -55.26
C THR A 1094 28.61 -22.68 -54.16
N ILE A 1095 28.37 -23.06 -52.91
CA ILE A 1095 29.03 -22.58 -51.69
C ILE A 1095 29.65 -23.78 -50.98
N THR A 1096 30.96 -23.76 -50.70
CA THR A 1096 31.62 -24.87 -49.98
C THR A 1096 32.01 -24.44 -48.57
N LEU A 1097 31.63 -25.21 -47.55
CA LEU A 1097 31.93 -24.93 -46.15
C LEU A 1097 32.41 -26.21 -45.47
N GLN A 1098 33.63 -26.20 -44.90
CA GLN A 1098 34.25 -27.37 -44.26
C GLN A 1098 34.23 -28.65 -45.12
N ASP A 1099 34.65 -28.54 -46.39
CA ASP A 1099 34.71 -29.62 -47.39
C ASP A 1099 33.36 -30.18 -47.90
N GLU A 1100 32.22 -29.61 -47.49
CA GLU A 1100 30.90 -29.93 -48.06
C GLU A 1100 30.40 -28.88 -49.05
N VAL A 1101 29.89 -29.33 -50.21
CA VAL A 1101 29.45 -28.48 -51.33
C VAL A 1101 27.93 -28.26 -51.30
N TYR A 1102 27.50 -27.02 -51.11
CA TYR A 1102 26.10 -26.62 -51.08
C TYR A 1102 25.73 -25.90 -52.38
N VAL A 1103 24.74 -26.44 -53.13
CA VAL A 1103 24.29 -25.89 -54.42
C VAL A 1103 23.14 -24.91 -54.19
N ASN A 1104 23.17 -23.77 -54.88
CA ASN A 1104 22.19 -22.68 -54.79
C ASN A 1104 20.75 -23.22 -54.95
N GLY A 1105 19.90 -22.99 -53.94
CA GLY A 1105 18.49 -23.42 -53.95
C GLY A 1105 18.21 -24.90 -53.62
N LYS A 1106 19.18 -25.66 -53.08
CA LYS A 1106 18.93 -27.00 -52.53
C LYS A 1106 18.95 -26.98 -50.99
N ALA A 1107 18.04 -27.74 -50.37
CA ALA A 1107 17.93 -27.85 -48.91
C ALA A 1107 19.24 -28.36 -48.30
N LEU A 1108 19.69 -27.71 -47.24
CA LEU A 1108 20.69 -28.21 -46.31
C LEU A 1108 20.12 -29.50 -45.70
N GLU A 1109 20.65 -30.66 -46.10
CA GLU A 1109 20.10 -31.98 -45.75
C GLU A 1109 19.81 -32.09 -44.25
N GLY A 1110 18.56 -32.43 -43.91
CA GLY A 1110 18.11 -32.62 -42.53
C GLY A 1110 17.68 -31.37 -41.76
N THR A 1111 17.83 -30.14 -42.29
CA THR A 1111 17.56 -28.90 -41.51
C THR A 1111 16.35 -28.08 -41.99
N GLY A 1112 15.91 -28.24 -43.25
CA GLY A 1112 14.81 -27.47 -43.83
C GLY A 1112 15.17 -26.03 -44.24
N TYR A 1113 16.45 -25.67 -44.23
CA TYR A 1113 16.97 -24.37 -44.67
C TYR A 1113 17.71 -24.47 -46.01
N VAL A 1114 17.78 -23.37 -46.74
CA VAL A 1114 18.44 -23.18 -48.04
C VAL A 1114 19.34 -21.96 -47.96
N SER A 1115 20.43 -21.96 -48.74
CA SER A 1115 21.34 -20.83 -48.86
C SER A 1115 21.38 -20.25 -50.26
N GLU A 1116 21.40 -18.92 -50.39
CA GLU A 1116 21.58 -18.22 -51.66
C GLU A 1116 22.63 -17.10 -51.53
N TYR A 1117 23.56 -17.05 -52.48
CA TYR A 1117 24.55 -15.98 -52.56
C TYR A 1117 24.07 -14.87 -53.50
N TYR A 1118 23.98 -13.65 -52.96
CA TYR A 1118 23.62 -12.44 -53.70
C TYR A 1118 24.90 -11.72 -54.10
N ALA A 1119 25.40 -12.03 -55.30
CA ALA A 1119 26.67 -11.51 -55.80
C ALA A 1119 26.69 -9.97 -55.93
N ASP A 1120 25.55 -9.35 -56.24
CA ASP A 1120 25.39 -7.89 -56.29
C ASP A 1120 25.52 -7.21 -54.92
N LYS A 1121 25.26 -7.97 -53.84
CA LYS A 1121 25.30 -7.48 -52.45
C LYS A 1121 26.47 -8.04 -51.64
N ASN A 1122 27.21 -9.01 -52.20
CA ASN A 1122 28.27 -9.74 -51.52
C ASN A 1122 27.83 -10.40 -50.19
N MET A 1123 26.62 -10.95 -50.17
CA MET A 1123 26.01 -11.57 -48.98
C MET A 1123 25.53 -13.01 -49.28
N VAL A 1124 25.77 -13.93 -48.36
CA VAL A 1124 25.15 -15.26 -48.32
C VAL A 1124 23.95 -15.22 -47.39
N VAL A 1125 22.81 -15.71 -47.86
CA VAL A 1125 21.56 -15.69 -47.11
C VAL A 1125 21.11 -17.09 -46.80
N PHE A 1126 20.82 -17.37 -45.53
CA PHE A 1126 20.23 -18.61 -45.07
C PHE A 1126 18.76 -18.37 -44.70
N ALA A 1127 17.84 -19.13 -45.28
CA ALA A 1127 16.40 -19.01 -45.02
C ALA A 1127 15.73 -20.38 -45.12
N LYS A 1128 14.50 -20.52 -44.62
CA LYS A 1128 13.75 -21.78 -44.75
C LYS A 1128 13.39 -22.03 -46.21
N GLU A 1129 13.29 -23.30 -46.63
CA GLU A 1129 12.95 -23.63 -48.02
C GLU A 1129 11.61 -22.97 -48.42
N GLY A 1130 11.63 -22.11 -49.46
CA GLY A 1130 10.48 -21.31 -49.91
C GLY A 1130 10.43 -19.86 -49.39
N GLU A 1131 11.32 -19.47 -48.49
CA GLU A 1131 11.36 -18.14 -47.85
C GLU A 1131 12.61 -17.30 -48.22
N ILE A 1132 13.34 -17.66 -49.29
CA ILE A 1132 14.46 -16.85 -49.78
C ILE A 1132 13.93 -15.52 -50.38
N PRO A 1133 14.40 -14.34 -49.91
CA PRO A 1133 13.86 -13.06 -50.35
C PRO A 1133 14.18 -12.72 -51.82
N GLY A 1134 13.16 -12.43 -52.63
CA GLY A 1134 13.33 -11.83 -53.97
C GLY A 1134 13.14 -12.76 -55.18
N LYS A 1135 12.81 -14.04 -55.01
CA LYS A 1135 12.35 -14.92 -56.10
C LYS A 1135 10.96 -15.50 -55.80
N LYS A 1136 9.98 -15.24 -56.67
CA LYS A 1136 8.74 -16.04 -56.69
C LYS A 1136 9.10 -17.45 -57.14
N VAL A 1137 8.99 -18.42 -56.24
CA VAL A 1137 9.06 -19.85 -56.60
C VAL A 1137 7.96 -20.11 -57.63
N LYS A 1138 8.33 -20.38 -58.89
CA LYS A 1138 7.39 -20.94 -59.87
C LYS A 1138 7.03 -22.33 -59.38
N SER A 1139 5.78 -22.51 -58.95
CA SER A 1139 5.20 -23.80 -58.61
C SER A 1139 5.41 -24.78 -59.77
N ARG A 1140 6.22 -25.82 -59.57
CA ARG A 1140 6.16 -27.04 -60.39
C ARG A 1140 5.05 -27.91 -59.78
N THR A 1141 3.96 -28.04 -60.52
CA THR A 1141 2.82 -28.91 -60.23
C THR A 1141 3.19 -30.39 -60.30
N SER A 1142 2.68 -31.16 -59.31
CA SER A 1142 2.45 -32.63 -59.25
C SER A 1142 3.66 -33.56 -59.45
N LYS A 1143 3.93 -34.54 -58.60
CA LYS A 1143 3.02 -35.51 -57.96
C LYS A 1143 3.51 -35.89 -56.57
#